data_AF-A0A511ZAV3-F1
#
_entry.id   AF-A0A511ZAV3-F1
#
_cell.length_a   1.000
_cell.length_b   1.000
_cell.length_c   1.000
_cell.angle_alpha   90.00
_cell.angle_beta   90.00
_cell.angle_gamma   90.00
#
_symmetry.space_group_name_H-M   'P 1'
#
loop_
_entity.id
_entity.type
_entity.pdbx_description
1 polymer ?
#
loop_
_entity_poly.entity_id
_entity_poly.type
_entity_poly.pdbx_seq_one_letter_code
_entity_poly.pdbx_strand_id
1 'polypeptide(L)'
;MNDRLQINADAGYQLAEKKAAEYFASLSGQLANKIYATTLTEDIQAWKQNHIHHNSLFSRGKGRSNSRGYYHYIQWLESTGKLDNYLDRSISYIFMRDLGKSLDSPHTLNRIQHVVNNLKEYLRRSNPTGNESTSEMFSMGSLYRWAQKEGIESTFIWLMNKLKTVSSNIPDGMNAEEAKRKLMKIIAGVILHQVEEMDDDLSTEERTRKLDEAIRLGYSYGLTYPFIDDLLDSDVLSEKEKKQYSSLIRTTLVTGSVPELGAWAGKSKELIRYIHSELREAFAYIQGRLRQETKDHFFEQSYVFFHSQEEDREKDLLHANYTNEELYIPVILKSASSRLIVRSVLSAEEDDGFDTRTFFFGIYNQLADDFADMFDDLEAGAVTPYTYYLKYRQTRPDLINPFELYWTVISNLIHNVYHSDKKTCEVMLNRAINGLKRFKERMGDKKYNEVMQLFATGNSKFDRLIQKMVRKADDVDFFDKLLRDHIITNLKEEGRERETFLETVKTVRSRINDMLCIRGNDDASLWEDPIMDAANYSLQGEGKRLRPIVTWIMGVHEYGLDESAIVPLLKSLEYMHTASLIFDDLPSQDNSSIRRGRPTVHHIYNTAVAELTGLFLTQQAVQEQASLDQFDPKVVLRLIQYSAGKTTDMCKGQAMDLNSKGKPLTLEQLNTMCYYKTGIAFEASLLMPAILAGKQESELEALKRFAYHAGNAFQIKDDLLDVEGDLEALGKPIGKDVENNNSNFVSILGAEGARKAMWDHYSTAMETLREMKYKTTYLKHLLHYIVNREN
;
A
#
# COMPACT_ATOMS: atom_id res chain seq x y z
N MET A 1 27.65 -26.37 14.92
CA MET A 1 26.98 -25.75 13.75
C MET A 1 27.51 -24.33 13.51
N ASN A 2 27.89 -23.57 14.55
CA ASN A 2 28.35 -22.17 14.44
C ASN A 2 29.74 -21.94 13.80
N ASP A 3 30.76 -22.79 14.03
CA ASP A 3 32.11 -22.52 13.48
C ASP A 3 32.22 -22.75 11.94
N ARG A 4 31.29 -23.52 11.36
CA ARG A 4 31.25 -23.78 9.91
C ARG A 4 30.75 -22.58 9.12
N LEU A 5 29.75 -21.85 9.63
CA LEU A 5 29.20 -20.66 8.95
C LEU A 5 30.19 -19.49 8.99
N GLN A 6 30.95 -19.34 10.08
CA GLN A 6 31.93 -18.25 10.23
C GLN A 6 33.14 -18.38 9.30
N ILE A 7 33.64 -19.61 9.07
CA ILE A 7 34.72 -19.86 8.13
C ILE A 7 34.22 -19.81 6.66
N ASN A 8 32.93 -20.07 6.44
CA ASN A 8 32.33 -20.13 5.11
C ASN A 8 31.90 -18.75 4.58
N ALA A 9 31.56 -17.77 5.44
CA ALA A 9 31.08 -16.46 4.99
C ALA A 9 32.13 -15.64 4.20
N ASP A 10 33.34 -15.49 4.75
CA ASP A 10 34.41 -14.73 4.07
C ASP A 10 34.96 -15.50 2.87
N ALA A 11 35.07 -16.83 2.96
CA ALA A 11 35.46 -17.67 1.83
C ALA A 11 34.42 -17.64 0.69
N GLY A 12 33.13 -17.67 1.04
CA GLY A 12 32.02 -17.52 0.11
C GLY A 12 31.98 -16.15 -0.53
N TYR A 13 32.26 -15.08 0.23
CA TYR A 13 32.42 -13.74 -0.33
C TYR A 13 33.55 -13.67 -1.34
N GLN A 14 34.74 -14.19 -1.00
CA GLN A 14 35.88 -14.23 -1.93
C GLN A 14 35.58 -15.05 -3.20
N LEU A 15 34.82 -16.14 -3.08
CA LEU A 15 34.39 -16.93 -4.24
C LEU A 15 33.41 -16.14 -5.12
N ALA A 16 32.44 -15.46 -4.51
CA ALA A 16 31.49 -14.61 -5.21
C ALA A 16 32.20 -13.43 -5.89
N GLU A 17 33.13 -12.77 -5.19
CA GLU A 17 33.96 -11.69 -5.69
C GLU A 17 34.79 -12.15 -6.89
N LYS A 18 35.44 -13.33 -6.79
CA LYS A 18 36.17 -13.92 -7.91
C LYS A 18 35.26 -14.17 -9.12
N LYS A 19 34.07 -14.72 -8.91
CA LYS A 19 33.07 -14.94 -9.98
C LYS A 19 32.63 -13.62 -10.63
N ALA A 20 32.42 -12.58 -9.81
CA ALA A 20 32.08 -11.24 -10.29
C ALA A 20 33.24 -10.59 -11.06
N ALA A 21 34.48 -10.77 -10.60
CA ALA A 21 35.69 -10.30 -11.27
C ALA A 21 35.90 -11.00 -12.62
N GLU A 22 35.71 -12.33 -12.69
CA GLU A 22 35.78 -13.10 -13.94
C GLU A 22 34.70 -12.63 -14.94
N TYR A 23 33.48 -12.42 -14.45
CA TYR A 23 32.40 -11.88 -15.29
C TYR A 23 32.73 -10.47 -15.79
N PHE A 24 33.17 -9.59 -14.89
CA PHE A 24 33.54 -8.22 -15.23
C PHE A 24 34.72 -8.16 -16.21
N ALA A 25 35.72 -9.03 -16.06
CA ALA A 25 36.83 -9.16 -16.99
C ALA A 25 36.37 -9.62 -18.39
N SER A 26 35.43 -10.57 -18.45
CA SER A 26 34.79 -10.99 -19.71
C SER A 26 34.07 -9.82 -20.40
N LEU A 27 33.27 -9.06 -19.66
CA LEU A 27 32.59 -7.87 -20.19
C LEU A 27 33.60 -6.81 -20.66
N SER A 28 34.64 -6.54 -19.87
CA SER A 28 35.68 -5.57 -20.20
C SER A 28 36.46 -5.97 -21.45
N GLY A 29 36.72 -7.26 -21.65
CA GLY A 29 37.33 -7.79 -22.87
C GLY A 29 36.43 -7.63 -24.11
N GLN A 30 35.12 -7.87 -23.97
CA GLN A 30 34.15 -7.62 -25.06
C GLN A 30 34.05 -6.13 -25.40
N LEU A 31 34.09 -5.27 -24.37
CA LEU A 31 34.06 -3.81 -24.48
C LEU A 31 35.31 -3.26 -25.19
N ALA A 32 36.50 -3.73 -24.82
CA ALA A 32 37.77 -3.29 -25.42
C ALA A 32 37.80 -3.53 -26.94
N ASN A 33 37.21 -4.63 -27.39
CA ASN A 33 37.11 -4.97 -28.81
C ASN A 33 35.88 -4.33 -29.50
N LYS A 34 35.01 -3.64 -28.76
CA LYS A 34 33.74 -3.04 -29.20
C LYS A 34 32.83 -3.98 -30.01
N ILE A 35 32.93 -5.29 -29.76
CA ILE A 35 32.18 -6.34 -30.50
C ILE A 35 30.68 -6.17 -30.32
N TYR A 36 30.25 -5.74 -29.12
CA TYR A 36 28.85 -5.49 -28.79
C TYR A 36 28.20 -4.49 -29.77
N ALA A 37 28.93 -3.47 -30.21
CA ALA A 37 28.37 -2.40 -31.05
C ALA A 37 28.04 -2.91 -32.47
N THR A 38 28.90 -3.77 -33.03
CA THR A 38 28.63 -4.39 -34.35
C THR A 38 27.49 -5.39 -34.25
N THR A 39 27.54 -6.27 -33.25
CA THR A 39 26.53 -7.33 -33.06
C THR A 39 25.15 -6.73 -32.82
N LEU A 40 25.01 -5.81 -31.85
CA LEU A 40 23.75 -5.13 -31.58
C LEU A 40 23.30 -4.22 -32.72
N THR A 41 24.21 -3.73 -33.57
CA THR A 41 23.79 -3.01 -34.78
C THR A 41 22.99 -3.93 -35.71
N GLU A 42 23.40 -5.19 -35.86
CA GLU A 42 22.69 -6.18 -36.67
C GLU A 42 21.35 -6.56 -36.02
N ASP A 43 21.35 -6.83 -34.72
CA ASP A 43 20.13 -7.13 -33.96
C ASP A 43 19.11 -6.00 -34.05
N ILE A 44 19.54 -4.76 -33.83
CA ILE A 44 18.65 -3.59 -33.90
C ILE A 44 18.15 -3.37 -35.34
N GLN A 45 18.95 -3.68 -36.37
CA GLN A 45 18.48 -3.56 -37.76
C GLN A 45 17.41 -4.61 -38.08
N ALA A 46 17.56 -5.84 -37.61
CA ALA A 46 16.54 -6.88 -37.73
C ALA A 46 15.28 -6.49 -36.94
N TRP A 47 15.44 -6.10 -35.68
CA TRP A 47 14.37 -5.67 -34.79
C TRP A 47 13.57 -4.48 -35.34
N LYS A 48 14.27 -3.49 -35.90
CA LYS A 48 13.69 -2.27 -36.47
C LYS A 48 12.70 -2.54 -37.61
N GLN A 49 12.86 -3.61 -38.39
CA GLN A 49 11.95 -3.92 -39.51
C GLN A 49 10.50 -4.10 -39.05
N ASN A 50 10.31 -4.59 -37.82
CA ASN A 50 8.99 -4.85 -37.25
C ASN A 50 8.47 -3.73 -36.33
N HIS A 51 9.29 -2.71 -36.02
CA HIS A 51 9.02 -1.72 -34.96
C HIS A 51 9.08 -0.25 -35.40
N ILE A 52 9.42 0.03 -36.66
CA ILE A 52 9.30 1.37 -37.25
C ILE A 52 8.28 1.33 -38.38
N HIS A 53 7.12 1.95 -38.17
CA HIS A 53 6.14 2.13 -39.23
C HIS A 53 6.54 3.28 -40.16
N HIS A 54 6.48 3.04 -41.47
CA HIS A 54 6.62 4.06 -42.49
C HIS A 54 5.24 4.71 -42.73
N ASN A 55 5.01 5.89 -42.14
CA ASN A 55 3.88 6.81 -42.32
C ASN A 55 2.46 6.22 -42.26
N SER A 56 1.78 6.48 -41.14
CA SER A 56 0.31 6.62 -41.08
C SER A 56 0.00 8.04 -40.63
N LEU A 57 -0.79 8.78 -41.41
CA LEU A 57 -1.15 10.18 -41.22
C LEU A 57 -2.08 10.46 -40.01
N PHE A 58 -2.24 9.50 -39.09
CA PHE A 58 -3.05 9.66 -37.89
C PHE A 58 -2.32 9.15 -36.64
N SER A 59 -1.48 10.00 -36.07
CA SER A 59 -1.03 9.88 -34.68
C SER A 59 -0.90 11.29 -34.10
N ARG A 60 -2.06 11.88 -33.80
CA ARG A 60 -2.20 13.23 -33.26
C ARG A 60 -2.21 13.15 -31.73
N GLY A 61 -1.37 13.94 -31.08
CA GLY A 61 -1.58 14.44 -29.72
C GLY A 61 -1.18 13.51 -28.58
N LYS A 62 0.08 13.62 -28.17
CA LYS A 62 0.57 13.18 -26.86
C LYS A 62 -0.22 13.85 -25.74
N GLY A 63 -0.77 13.04 -24.85
CA GLY A 63 -1.17 13.44 -23.52
C GLY A 63 -1.56 12.18 -22.78
N ARG A 64 -0.64 11.61 -21.98
CA ARG A 64 -0.94 10.54 -21.01
C ARG A 64 0.28 10.23 -20.13
N SER A 65 0.30 10.84 -18.96
CA SER A 65 0.73 10.20 -17.70
C SER A 65 0.16 11.01 -16.52
N ASN A 66 -1.13 10.85 -16.27
CA ASN A 66 -1.78 11.17 -14.99
C ASN A 66 -2.77 10.02 -14.72
N SER A 67 -3.24 9.84 -13.48
CA SER A 67 -4.09 8.72 -13.01
C SER A 67 -5.30 8.39 -13.92
N ARG A 68 -5.88 9.37 -14.62
CA ARG A 68 -6.95 9.18 -15.64
C ARG A 68 -6.48 8.58 -16.98
N GLY A 69 -5.17 8.53 -17.23
CA GLY A 69 -4.56 8.14 -18.49
C GLY A 69 -4.28 6.65 -18.65
N TYR A 70 -4.12 5.90 -17.55
CA TYR A 70 -3.79 4.46 -17.59
C TYR A 70 -4.91 3.66 -18.26
N TYR A 71 -6.15 3.81 -17.79
CA TYR A 71 -7.29 3.10 -18.35
C TYR A 71 -7.50 3.43 -19.83
N HIS A 72 -7.46 4.72 -20.16
CA HIS A 72 -7.56 5.13 -21.55
C HIS A 72 -6.40 4.62 -22.41
N TYR A 73 -5.21 4.42 -21.85
CA TYR A 73 -4.06 3.83 -22.54
C TYR A 73 -4.28 2.34 -22.80
N ILE A 74 -4.75 1.56 -21.82
CA ILE A 74 -5.12 0.14 -22.00
C ILE A 74 -6.25 0.01 -23.03
N GLN A 75 -7.30 0.83 -22.94
CA GLN A 75 -8.38 0.86 -23.94
C GLN A 75 -7.87 1.22 -25.34
N TRP A 76 -6.94 2.17 -25.43
CA TRP A 76 -6.33 2.55 -26.69
C TRP A 76 -5.51 1.38 -27.27
N LEU A 77 -4.70 0.70 -26.45
CA LEU A 77 -3.97 -0.51 -26.84
C LEU A 77 -4.94 -1.61 -27.33
N GLU A 78 -6.08 -1.79 -26.67
CA GLU A 78 -7.09 -2.75 -27.10
C GLU A 78 -7.73 -2.34 -28.43
N SER A 79 -8.17 -1.09 -28.55
CA SER A 79 -8.81 -0.54 -29.78
C SER A 79 -7.88 -0.53 -30.99
N THR A 80 -6.57 -0.50 -30.76
CA THR A 80 -5.53 -0.51 -31.81
C THR A 80 -4.92 -1.91 -32.02
N GLY A 81 -5.41 -2.94 -31.32
CA GLY A 81 -4.95 -4.32 -31.44
C GLY A 81 -3.54 -4.59 -30.88
N LYS A 82 -2.99 -3.66 -30.08
CA LYS A 82 -1.63 -3.72 -29.51
C LYS A 82 -1.56 -4.33 -28.11
N LEU A 83 -2.70 -4.50 -27.42
CA LEU A 83 -2.73 -4.97 -26.03
C LEU A 83 -2.05 -6.33 -25.83
N ASP A 84 -2.23 -7.28 -26.75
CA ASP A 84 -1.69 -8.64 -26.59
C ASP A 84 -0.16 -8.66 -26.63
N ASN A 85 0.45 -8.02 -27.64
CA ASN A 85 1.90 -7.90 -27.72
C ASN A 85 2.44 -7.10 -26.51
N TYR A 86 1.76 -6.03 -26.13
CA TYR A 86 2.14 -5.23 -24.97
C TYR A 86 2.19 -6.05 -23.67
N LEU A 87 1.15 -6.86 -23.39
CA LEU A 87 1.11 -7.72 -22.21
C LEU A 87 2.13 -8.85 -22.31
N ASP A 88 2.22 -9.55 -23.45
CA ASP A 88 3.18 -10.65 -23.64
C ASP A 88 4.63 -10.19 -23.41
N ARG A 89 5.02 -9.06 -24.01
CA ARG A 89 6.35 -8.48 -23.82
C ARG A 89 6.62 -8.13 -22.35
N SER A 90 5.61 -7.61 -21.66
CA SER A 90 5.74 -7.18 -20.27
C SER A 90 5.86 -8.35 -19.30
N ILE A 91 5.01 -9.37 -19.48
CA ILE A 91 5.07 -10.59 -18.67
C ILE A 91 6.35 -11.37 -18.98
N SER A 92 6.77 -11.46 -20.24
CA SER A 92 8.04 -12.11 -20.63
C SER A 92 9.24 -11.46 -19.92
N TYR A 93 9.28 -10.12 -19.85
CA TYR A 93 10.34 -9.42 -19.10
C TYR A 93 10.30 -9.72 -17.60
N ILE A 94 9.12 -9.80 -16.98
CA ILE A 94 8.98 -10.19 -15.57
C ILE A 94 9.51 -11.61 -15.34
N PHE A 95 9.15 -12.56 -16.21
CA PHE A 95 9.64 -13.94 -16.12
C PHE A 95 11.17 -14.03 -16.25
N MET A 96 11.79 -13.25 -17.14
CA MET A 96 13.24 -13.19 -17.24
C MET A 96 13.89 -12.51 -16.03
N ARG A 97 13.36 -11.35 -15.61
CA ARG A 97 13.98 -10.50 -14.59
C ARG A 97 13.82 -11.06 -13.19
N ASP A 98 12.60 -11.46 -12.84
CA ASP A 98 12.23 -11.82 -11.47
C ASP A 98 12.32 -13.33 -11.28
N LEU A 99 11.91 -14.12 -12.28
CA LEU A 99 11.90 -15.59 -12.21
C LEU A 99 13.12 -16.27 -12.86
N GLY A 100 14.01 -15.50 -13.51
CA GLY A 100 15.20 -16.04 -14.17
C GLY A 100 14.92 -17.09 -15.25
N LYS A 101 13.72 -17.09 -15.84
CA LYS A 101 13.27 -18.09 -16.81
C LYS A 101 13.78 -17.78 -18.21
N SER A 102 14.12 -18.84 -18.95
CA SER A 102 14.43 -18.74 -20.38
C SER A 102 13.16 -18.75 -21.23
N LEU A 103 13.13 -17.91 -22.27
CA LEU A 103 11.98 -17.73 -23.16
C LEU A 103 11.95 -18.72 -24.34
N ASP A 104 12.95 -19.58 -24.47
CA ASP A 104 13.00 -20.68 -25.44
C ASP A 104 12.29 -21.96 -24.94
N SER A 105 11.99 -22.04 -23.64
CA SER A 105 11.25 -23.15 -23.05
C SER A 105 9.75 -23.10 -23.40
N PRO A 106 9.18 -24.16 -24.00
CA PRO A 106 7.75 -24.24 -24.28
C PRO A 106 6.88 -24.12 -23.03
N HIS A 107 7.36 -24.63 -21.89
CA HIS A 107 6.67 -24.52 -20.60
C HIS A 107 6.55 -23.06 -20.17
N THR A 108 7.67 -22.31 -20.20
CA THR A 108 7.70 -20.88 -19.86
C THR A 108 6.77 -20.08 -20.77
N LEU A 109 6.78 -20.34 -22.08
CA LEU A 109 5.93 -19.65 -23.04
C LEU A 109 4.43 -19.89 -22.79
N ASN A 110 4.04 -21.13 -22.48
CA ASN A 110 2.66 -21.46 -22.13
C ASN A 110 2.22 -20.75 -20.84
N ARG A 111 3.08 -20.72 -19.83
CA ARG A 111 2.84 -19.99 -18.56
C ARG A 111 2.68 -18.50 -18.78
N ILE A 112 3.53 -17.87 -19.59
CA ILE A 112 3.40 -16.45 -19.97
C ILE A 112 2.05 -16.20 -20.64
N GLN A 113 1.67 -17.03 -21.62
CA GLN A 113 0.41 -16.83 -22.34
C GLN A 113 -0.81 -16.99 -21.43
N HIS A 114 -0.77 -17.93 -20.47
CA HIS A 114 -1.82 -18.08 -19.47
C HIS A 114 -1.96 -16.82 -18.60
N VAL A 115 -0.85 -16.27 -18.10
CA VAL A 115 -0.86 -15.03 -17.30
C VAL A 115 -1.38 -13.84 -18.14
N VAL A 116 -0.95 -13.72 -19.39
CA VAL A 116 -1.41 -12.68 -20.32
C VAL A 116 -2.92 -12.76 -20.54
N ASN A 117 -3.45 -13.97 -20.78
CA ASN A 117 -4.87 -14.19 -21.00
C ASN A 117 -5.71 -13.81 -19.77
N ASN A 118 -5.28 -14.23 -18.57
CA ASN A 118 -5.96 -13.89 -17.31
C ASN A 118 -5.96 -12.38 -17.06
N LEU A 119 -4.83 -11.72 -17.30
CA LEU A 119 -4.70 -10.29 -17.14
C LEU A 119 -5.58 -9.53 -18.14
N LYS A 120 -5.65 -10.00 -19.39
CA LYS A 120 -6.51 -9.43 -20.43
C LYS A 120 -8.00 -9.57 -20.09
N GLU A 121 -8.43 -10.75 -19.65
CA GLU A 121 -9.79 -11.00 -19.15
C GLU A 121 -10.16 -10.03 -18.03
N TYR A 122 -9.26 -9.84 -17.06
CA TYR A 122 -9.47 -8.94 -15.94
C TYR A 122 -9.58 -7.48 -16.39
N LEU A 123 -8.65 -7.00 -17.22
CA LEU A 123 -8.65 -5.62 -17.73
C LEU A 123 -9.92 -5.29 -18.53
N ARG A 124 -10.56 -6.29 -19.15
CA ARG A 124 -11.86 -6.14 -19.83
C ARG A 124 -13.04 -6.03 -18.87
N ARG A 125 -12.99 -6.74 -17.74
CA ARG A 125 -14.08 -6.80 -16.74
C ARG A 125 -14.16 -5.54 -15.87
N SER A 126 -13.08 -4.79 -15.69
CA SER A 126 -13.04 -3.52 -14.92
C SER A 126 -13.81 -2.35 -15.57
N ASN A 127 -14.86 -2.64 -16.34
CA ASN A 127 -15.59 -1.69 -17.15
C ASN A 127 -17.09 -1.71 -16.80
N PRO A 128 -17.49 -0.98 -15.75
CA PRO A 128 -18.75 -0.24 -15.82
C PRO A 128 -18.60 1.20 -15.29
N THR A 129 -19.15 2.16 -16.03
CA THR A 129 -19.50 3.52 -15.58
C THR A 129 -18.36 4.45 -15.13
N GLY A 130 -17.44 4.80 -16.03
CA GLY A 130 -16.96 6.16 -16.33
C GLY A 130 -16.52 7.18 -15.26
N ASN A 131 -16.57 6.92 -13.95
CA ASN A 131 -16.36 7.95 -12.92
C ASN A 131 -15.34 7.63 -11.83
N GLU A 132 -14.88 6.38 -11.67
CA GLU A 132 -13.81 6.06 -10.72
C GLU A 132 -12.70 5.24 -11.41
N SER A 133 -11.45 5.58 -11.08
CA SER A 133 -10.25 5.12 -11.76
C SER A 133 -9.99 3.64 -11.52
N THR A 134 -9.23 2.99 -12.41
CA THR A 134 -8.61 1.67 -12.25
C THR A 134 -7.68 1.54 -11.03
N SER A 135 -7.76 2.44 -10.04
CA SER A 135 -7.18 2.33 -8.70
C SER A 135 -7.62 1.05 -7.97
N GLU A 136 -8.66 0.40 -8.47
CA GLU A 136 -9.31 -0.76 -7.82
C GLU A 136 -8.65 -2.12 -8.00
N MET A 137 -7.68 -2.27 -8.91
CA MET A 137 -6.96 -3.55 -9.12
C MET A 137 -6.22 -3.98 -7.84
N PHE A 138 -5.85 -3.02 -7.00
CA PHE A 138 -5.14 -3.25 -5.73
C PHE A 138 -5.85 -2.59 -4.55
N SER A 139 -7.16 -2.32 -4.64
CA SER A 139 -7.88 -1.84 -3.47
C SER A 139 -7.91 -2.93 -2.40
N MET A 140 -7.95 -2.51 -1.13
CA MET A 140 -7.97 -3.47 -0.01
C MET A 140 -9.17 -4.43 -0.11
N GLY A 141 -10.33 -3.97 -0.58
CA GLY A 141 -11.51 -4.81 -0.78
C GLY A 141 -11.29 -5.87 -1.87
N SER A 142 -10.74 -5.47 -3.03
CA SER A 142 -10.44 -6.42 -4.12
C SER A 142 -9.40 -7.48 -3.69
N LEU A 143 -8.37 -7.06 -2.96
CA LEU A 143 -7.35 -7.98 -2.43
C LEU A 143 -7.92 -8.92 -1.36
N TYR A 144 -8.84 -8.45 -0.52
CA TYR A 144 -9.54 -9.30 0.44
C TYR A 144 -10.44 -10.33 -0.26
N ARG A 145 -11.18 -9.95 -1.32
CA ARG A 145 -11.96 -10.90 -2.14
C ARG A 145 -11.08 -11.95 -2.80
N TRP A 146 -9.90 -11.56 -3.27
CA TRP A 146 -8.91 -12.51 -3.77
C TRP A 146 -8.43 -13.45 -2.64
N ALA A 147 -8.15 -12.91 -1.46
CA ALA A 147 -7.77 -13.72 -0.30
C ALA A 147 -8.86 -14.73 0.10
N GLN A 148 -10.14 -14.33 0.05
CA GLN A 148 -11.28 -15.23 0.26
C GLN A 148 -11.32 -16.36 -0.78
N LYS A 149 -11.13 -16.02 -2.06
CA LYS A 149 -11.12 -17.00 -3.15
C LYS A 149 -10.00 -18.05 -2.97
N GLU A 150 -8.85 -17.62 -2.47
CA GLU A 150 -7.66 -18.46 -2.28
C GLU A 150 -7.58 -19.09 -0.86
N GLY A 151 -8.56 -18.82 0.03
CA GLY A 151 -8.62 -19.36 1.40
C GLY A 151 -7.57 -18.79 2.39
N ILE A 152 -7.02 -17.61 2.10
CA ILE A 152 -5.91 -16.97 2.84
C ILE A 152 -6.35 -15.67 3.53
N GLU A 153 -7.61 -15.54 3.96
CA GLU A 153 -8.12 -14.32 4.60
C GLU A 153 -7.33 -13.96 5.85
N SER A 154 -7.01 -14.96 6.69
CA SER A 154 -6.26 -14.76 7.93
C SER A 154 -4.84 -14.23 7.65
N THR A 155 -4.20 -14.73 6.60
CA THR A 155 -2.88 -14.26 6.14
C THR A 155 -2.96 -12.83 5.63
N PHE A 156 -3.99 -12.50 4.84
CA PHE A 156 -4.20 -11.13 4.36
C PHE A 156 -4.39 -10.16 5.53
N ILE A 157 -5.25 -10.50 6.50
CA ILE A 157 -5.49 -9.68 7.69
C ILE A 157 -4.20 -9.49 8.49
N TRP A 158 -3.44 -10.57 8.70
CA TRP A 158 -2.12 -10.51 9.34
C TRP A 158 -1.17 -9.57 8.60
N LEU A 159 -1.09 -9.66 7.27
CA LEU A 159 -0.23 -8.82 6.45
C LEU A 159 -0.64 -7.35 6.56
N MET A 160 -1.94 -7.04 6.46
CA MET A 160 -2.43 -5.67 6.56
C MET A 160 -2.10 -5.03 7.91
N ASN A 161 -2.23 -5.79 9.00
CA ASN A 161 -1.83 -5.33 10.32
C ASN A 161 -0.32 -5.08 10.40
N LYS A 162 0.51 -6.03 9.93
CA LYS A 162 1.97 -5.89 9.91
C LYS A 162 2.43 -4.70 9.05
N LEU A 163 1.82 -4.48 7.88
CA LEU A 163 2.09 -3.31 7.02
C LEU A 163 1.72 -1.98 7.71
N LYS A 164 0.60 -1.96 8.45
CA LYS A 164 0.21 -0.79 9.24
C LYS A 164 1.25 -0.51 10.33
N THR A 165 1.64 -1.52 11.11
CA THR A 165 2.63 -1.37 12.18
C THR A 165 3.98 -0.88 11.65
N VAL A 166 4.47 -1.46 10.54
CA VAL A 166 5.69 -1.00 9.87
C VAL A 166 5.58 0.47 9.49
N SER A 167 4.51 0.85 8.80
CA SER A 167 4.29 2.22 8.34
C SER A 167 4.23 3.23 9.49
N SER A 168 3.63 2.89 10.62
CA SER A 168 3.53 3.77 11.79
C SER A 168 4.85 3.94 12.56
N ASN A 169 5.81 3.04 12.34
CA ASN A 169 7.12 3.05 13.01
C ASN A 169 8.27 3.49 12.08
N ILE A 170 7.98 3.92 10.84
CA ILE A 170 8.98 4.58 10.00
C ILE A 170 9.20 6.01 10.54
N PRO A 171 10.45 6.41 10.87
CA PRO A 171 10.75 7.73 11.40
C PRO A 171 10.67 8.83 10.32
N ASP A 172 10.48 10.10 10.73
CA ASP A 172 10.37 11.27 9.84
C ASP A 172 11.57 11.46 8.89
N GLY A 173 12.74 10.90 9.21
CA GLY A 173 13.94 10.89 8.36
C GLY A 173 13.92 9.86 7.22
N MET A 174 12.83 9.09 7.08
CA MET A 174 12.65 8.07 6.07
C MET A 174 11.30 8.21 5.37
N ASN A 175 11.18 7.71 4.14
CA ASN A 175 9.95 7.77 3.38
C ASN A 175 9.08 6.52 3.60
N ALA A 176 8.07 6.63 4.48
CA ALA A 176 7.16 5.52 4.80
C ALA A 176 6.42 4.93 3.59
N GLU A 177 6.04 5.77 2.63
CA GLU A 177 5.35 5.35 1.41
C GLU A 177 6.29 4.57 0.47
N GLU A 178 7.57 4.97 0.39
CA GLU A 178 8.57 4.24 -0.38
C GLU A 178 8.91 2.89 0.27
N ALA A 179 9.09 2.87 1.58
CA ALA A 179 9.30 1.66 2.37
C ALA A 179 8.17 0.63 2.15
N LYS A 180 6.92 1.06 2.30
CA LYS A 180 5.74 0.21 2.08
C LYS A 180 5.67 -0.31 0.64
N ARG A 181 6.03 0.54 -0.34
CA ARG A 181 6.06 0.14 -1.75
C ARG A 181 7.11 -0.93 -2.04
N LYS A 182 8.35 -0.74 -1.57
CA LYS A 182 9.42 -1.74 -1.70
C LYS A 182 8.97 -3.07 -1.09
N LEU A 183 8.41 -3.03 0.12
CA LEU A 183 7.90 -4.21 0.81
C LEU A 183 6.80 -4.94 0.02
N MET A 184 5.76 -4.23 -0.46
CA MET A 184 4.71 -4.83 -1.27
C MET A 184 5.22 -5.42 -2.58
N LYS A 185 6.21 -4.77 -3.23
CA LYS A 185 6.84 -5.29 -4.45
C LYS A 185 7.55 -6.61 -4.20
N ILE A 186 8.28 -6.73 -3.08
CA ILE A 186 8.95 -7.98 -2.70
C ILE A 186 7.92 -9.07 -2.41
N ILE A 187 6.88 -8.78 -1.63
CA ILE A 187 5.79 -9.72 -1.38
C ILE A 187 5.18 -10.23 -2.68
N ALA A 188 4.85 -9.32 -3.62
CA ALA A 188 4.30 -9.70 -4.92
C ALA A 188 5.27 -10.57 -5.74
N GLY A 189 6.58 -10.27 -5.70
CA GLY A 189 7.61 -11.08 -6.35
C GLY A 189 7.70 -12.51 -5.79
N VAL A 190 7.65 -12.66 -4.46
CA VAL A 190 7.66 -13.96 -3.78
C VAL A 190 6.39 -14.76 -4.08
N ILE A 191 5.22 -14.10 -4.07
CA ILE A 191 3.95 -14.74 -4.49
C ILE A 191 4.03 -15.19 -5.95
N LEU A 192 4.59 -14.37 -6.83
CA LEU A 192 4.70 -14.72 -8.25
C LEU A 192 5.57 -15.96 -8.48
N HIS A 193 6.73 -16.05 -7.81
CA HIS A 193 7.55 -17.27 -7.83
C HIS A 193 6.76 -18.48 -7.34
N GLN A 194 6.11 -18.35 -6.19
CA GLN A 194 5.35 -19.46 -5.62
C GLN A 194 4.22 -19.93 -6.54
N VAL A 195 3.50 -19.01 -7.18
CA VAL A 195 2.42 -19.30 -8.13
C VAL A 195 2.95 -19.90 -9.43
N GLU A 196 4.16 -19.56 -9.87
CA GLU A 196 4.76 -20.16 -11.06
C GLU A 196 5.17 -21.62 -10.83
N GLU A 197 5.59 -21.96 -9.62
CA GLU A 197 5.92 -23.33 -9.19
C GLU A 197 4.70 -24.18 -8.83
N MET A 198 3.50 -23.60 -8.83
CA MET A 198 2.27 -24.33 -8.55
C MET A 198 1.76 -25.03 -9.82
N ASP A 199 1.52 -26.33 -9.71
CA ASP A 199 0.73 -27.05 -10.71
C ASP A 199 -0.73 -26.61 -10.69
N ASP A 200 -1.36 -26.58 -11.86
CA ASP A 200 -2.77 -26.19 -12.00
C ASP A 200 -3.73 -27.20 -11.33
N ASP A 201 -3.28 -28.43 -11.05
CA ASP A 201 -4.04 -29.52 -10.43
C ASP A 201 -3.89 -29.62 -8.89
N LEU A 202 -3.23 -28.66 -8.25
CA LEU A 202 -3.05 -28.66 -6.79
C LEU A 202 -4.38 -28.61 -6.03
N SER A 203 -4.44 -29.29 -4.88
CA SER A 203 -5.59 -29.18 -3.97
C SER A 203 -5.71 -27.76 -3.43
N THR A 204 -6.93 -27.33 -3.12
CA THR A 204 -7.19 -26.00 -2.55
C THR A 204 -6.41 -25.80 -1.24
N GLU A 205 -6.34 -26.81 -0.38
CA GLU A 205 -5.59 -26.75 0.89
C GLU A 205 -4.09 -26.52 0.68
N GLU A 206 -3.47 -27.24 -0.27
CA GLU A 206 -2.05 -27.10 -0.58
C GLU A 206 -1.75 -25.73 -1.18
N ARG A 207 -2.63 -25.26 -2.06
CA ARG A 207 -2.54 -23.93 -2.67
C ARG A 207 -2.63 -22.82 -1.62
N THR A 208 -3.60 -22.91 -0.70
CA THR A 208 -3.75 -21.99 0.44
C THR A 208 -2.48 -21.98 1.31
N ARG A 209 -1.94 -23.15 1.66
CA ARG A 209 -0.72 -23.26 2.46
C ARG A 209 0.47 -22.58 1.80
N LYS A 210 0.74 -22.90 0.53
CA LYS A 210 1.86 -22.32 -0.21
C LYS A 210 1.73 -20.80 -0.36
N LEU A 211 0.52 -20.28 -0.58
CA LEU A 211 0.29 -18.83 -0.64
C LEU A 211 0.47 -18.14 0.71
N ASP A 212 0.00 -18.74 1.81
CA ASP A 212 0.26 -18.22 3.17
C ASP A 212 1.77 -18.11 3.43
N GLU A 213 2.50 -19.18 3.11
CA GLU A 213 3.96 -19.22 3.28
C GLU A 213 4.65 -18.15 2.43
N ALA A 214 4.31 -18.02 1.15
CA ALA A 214 4.88 -17.01 0.26
C ALA A 214 4.63 -15.58 0.72
N ILE A 215 3.42 -15.27 1.21
CA ILE A 215 3.10 -13.92 1.73
C ILE A 215 3.96 -13.60 2.95
N ARG A 216 4.05 -14.53 3.90
CA ARG A 216 4.81 -14.33 5.14
C ARG A 216 6.31 -14.25 4.87
N LEU A 217 6.84 -15.12 4.01
CA LEU A 217 8.24 -15.08 3.57
C LEU A 217 8.56 -13.77 2.83
N GLY A 218 7.66 -13.34 1.94
CA GLY A 218 7.79 -12.06 1.24
C GLY A 218 7.81 -10.86 2.17
N TYR A 219 6.97 -10.88 3.21
CA TYR A 219 6.99 -9.85 4.26
C TYR A 219 8.30 -9.89 5.05
N SER A 220 8.68 -11.06 5.59
CA SER A 220 9.87 -11.25 6.42
C SER A 220 11.15 -10.86 5.69
N TYR A 221 11.32 -11.30 4.45
CA TYR A 221 12.48 -10.91 3.63
C TYR A 221 12.42 -9.44 3.22
N GLY A 222 11.23 -8.95 2.87
CA GLY A 222 11.02 -7.57 2.45
C GLY A 222 11.33 -6.53 3.52
N LEU A 223 11.25 -6.87 4.81
CA LEU A 223 11.62 -5.97 5.92
C LEU A 223 13.09 -5.51 5.88
N THR A 224 13.97 -6.26 5.22
CA THR A 224 15.38 -5.90 5.08
C THR A 224 15.57 -4.57 4.33
N TYR A 225 14.68 -4.22 3.41
CA TYR A 225 14.77 -2.94 2.70
C TYR A 225 14.52 -1.73 3.62
N PRO A 226 13.33 -1.56 4.26
CA PRO A 226 13.12 -0.40 5.11
C PRO A 226 14.00 -0.39 6.35
N PHE A 227 14.27 -1.55 6.97
CA PHE A 227 14.92 -1.59 8.28
C PHE A 227 16.40 -1.92 8.26
N ILE A 228 16.97 -2.29 7.12
CA ILE A 228 18.43 -2.44 6.97
C ILE A 228 18.93 -1.44 5.93
N ASP A 229 18.46 -1.53 4.71
CA ASP A 229 18.95 -0.72 3.57
C ASP A 229 18.66 0.77 3.77
N ASP A 230 17.38 1.15 3.74
CA ASP A 230 16.94 2.55 3.85
C ASP A 230 17.35 3.18 5.19
N LEU A 231 17.39 2.40 6.27
CA LEU A 231 17.79 2.90 7.59
C LEU A 231 19.28 3.24 7.64
N LEU A 232 20.15 2.38 7.09
CA LEU A 232 21.60 2.63 7.05
C LEU A 232 21.97 3.76 6.08
N ASP A 233 21.19 3.93 5.01
CA ASP A 233 21.37 5.01 4.05
C ASP A 233 20.82 6.37 4.54
N SER A 234 19.93 6.37 5.55
CA SER A 234 19.36 7.59 6.13
C SER A 234 20.26 8.27 7.18
N ASP A 235 19.91 9.49 7.54
CA ASP A 235 20.54 10.24 8.66
C ASP A 235 19.91 9.96 10.03
N VAL A 236 19.04 8.96 10.14
CA VAL A 236 18.31 8.62 11.38
C VAL A 236 19.27 8.11 12.47
N LEU A 237 20.28 7.34 12.07
CA LEU A 237 21.29 6.78 12.97
C LEU A 237 22.60 7.57 12.82
N SER A 238 23.27 7.84 13.94
CA SER A 238 24.64 8.35 13.91
C SER A 238 25.63 7.32 13.35
N GLU A 239 26.78 7.76 12.86
CA GLU A 239 27.83 6.86 12.34
C GLU A 239 28.24 5.75 13.32
N LYS A 240 28.23 6.04 14.63
CA LYS A 240 28.52 5.04 15.65
C LYS A 240 27.39 4.00 15.75
N GLU A 241 26.15 4.45 15.68
CA GLU A 241 24.96 3.58 15.71
C GLU A 241 24.86 2.74 14.43
N LYS A 242 25.16 3.31 13.25
CA LYS A 242 25.23 2.57 11.98
C LYS A 242 26.24 1.43 12.05
N LYS A 243 27.44 1.68 12.61
CA LYS A 243 28.46 0.64 12.82
C LYS A 243 28.00 -0.44 13.81
N GLN A 244 27.38 -0.05 14.92
CA GLN A 244 26.83 -0.99 15.89
C GLN A 244 25.72 -1.85 15.27
N TYR A 245 24.83 -1.25 14.48
CA TYR A 245 23.72 -1.92 13.81
C TYR A 245 24.20 -2.88 12.73
N SER A 246 25.15 -2.44 11.88
CA SER A 246 25.76 -3.28 10.85
C SER A 246 26.48 -4.49 11.44
N SER A 247 27.14 -4.32 12.59
CA SER A 247 27.75 -5.42 13.34
C SER A 247 26.74 -6.46 13.84
N LEU A 248 25.55 -6.04 14.28
CA LEU A 248 24.47 -6.96 14.67
C LEU A 248 23.98 -7.80 13.48
N ILE A 249 23.79 -7.17 12.32
CA ILE A 249 23.37 -7.87 11.10
C ILE A 249 24.44 -8.84 10.64
N ARG A 250 25.70 -8.39 10.56
CA ARG A 250 26.85 -9.24 10.20
C ARG A 250 26.95 -10.44 11.13
N THR A 251 26.87 -10.23 12.44
CA THR A 251 26.90 -11.32 13.43
C THR A 251 25.73 -12.29 13.22
N THR A 252 24.54 -11.79 12.88
CA THR A 252 23.37 -12.63 12.58
C THR A 252 23.61 -13.54 11.38
N LEU A 253 24.15 -12.99 10.28
CA LEU A 253 24.42 -13.74 9.06
C LEU A 253 25.55 -14.76 9.23
N VAL A 254 26.58 -14.41 10.02
CA VAL A 254 27.75 -15.25 10.26
C VAL A 254 27.47 -16.37 11.27
N THR A 255 26.65 -16.11 12.29
CA THR A 255 26.36 -17.08 13.36
C THR A 255 25.08 -17.86 13.13
N GLY A 256 24.19 -17.37 12.25
CA GLY A 256 22.84 -17.89 12.10
C GLY A 256 21.95 -17.62 13.32
N SER A 257 22.31 -16.66 14.19
CA SER A 257 21.57 -16.35 15.41
C SER A 257 21.50 -14.85 15.64
N VAL A 258 20.31 -14.32 15.98
CA VAL A 258 20.12 -12.89 16.22
C VAL A 258 20.68 -12.53 17.59
N PRO A 259 21.73 -11.68 17.69
CA PRO A 259 22.29 -11.29 18.98
C PRO A 259 21.28 -10.51 19.83
N GLU A 260 21.53 -10.45 21.13
CA GLU A 260 20.84 -9.52 22.02
C GLU A 260 21.19 -8.08 21.65
N LEU A 261 20.21 -7.18 21.74
CA LEU A 261 20.34 -5.81 21.23
C LEU A 261 21.43 -4.99 21.95
N GLY A 262 21.71 -5.31 23.22
CA GLY A 262 22.65 -4.59 24.06
C GLY A 262 22.15 -3.20 24.48
N ALA A 263 23.06 -2.36 24.97
CA ALA A 263 22.73 -1.01 25.40
C ALA A 263 22.68 -0.04 24.21
N TRP A 264 21.52 0.61 24.05
CA TRP A 264 21.30 1.72 23.12
C TRP A 264 20.91 2.97 23.90
N ALA A 265 21.50 4.11 23.54
CA ALA A 265 21.27 5.40 24.18
C ALA A 265 20.79 6.43 23.15
N GLY A 266 20.07 7.45 23.61
CA GLY A 266 19.58 8.53 22.74
C GLY A 266 18.18 8.29 22.16
N LYS A 267 17.83 9.07 21.14
CA LYS A 267 16.47 9.12 20.56
C LYS A 267 16.12 7.90 19.69
N SER A 268 17.12 7.15 19.22
CA SER A 268 16.99 5.98 18.35
C SER A 268 16.58 4.69 19.09
N LYS A 269 16.66 4.68 20.43
CA LYS A 269 16.52 3.47 21.25
C LYS A 269 15.20 2.72 21.03
N GLU A 270 14.07 3.43 21.06
CA GLU A 270 12.74 2.81 20.90
C GLU A 270 12.53 2.29 19.47
N LEU A 271 12.97 3.06 18.47
CA LEU A 271 12.95 2.65 17.07
C LEU A 271 13.74 1.36 16.86
N ILE A 272 14.97 1.31 17.35
CA ILE A 272 15.85 0.16 17.17
C ILE A 272 15.35 -1.06 17.95
N ARG A 273 14.73 -0.88 19.12
CA ARG A 273 14.07 -1.97 19.85
C ARG A 273 12.95 -2.60 19.03
N TYR A 274 12.09 -1.76 18.45
CA TYR A 274 11.02 -2.21 17.57
C TYR A 274 11.58 -2.97 16.35
N ILE A 275 12.54 -2.35 15.64
CA ILE A 275 13.16 -2.93 14.45
C ILE A 275 13.83 -4.26 14.75
N HIS A 276 14.59 -4.34 15.85
CA HIS A 276 15.27 -5.57 16.25
C HIS A 276 14.29 -6.69 16.57
N SER A 277 13.17 -6.37 17.24
CA SER A 277 12.11 -7.34 17.51
C SER A 277 11.47 -7.88 16.22
N GLU A 278 11.09 -7.00 15.29
CA GLU A 278 10.46 -7.39 14.02
C GLU A 278 11.42 -8.18 13.12
N LEU A 279 12.68 -7.76 13.01
CA LEU A 279 13.69 -8.49 12.24
C LEU A 279 14.04 -9.84 12.89
N ARG A 280 14.02 -9.94 14.23
CA ARG A 280 14.21 -11.21 14.94
C ARG A 280 13.09 -12.21 14.63
N GLU A 281 11.83 -11.76 14.67
CA GLU A 281 10.67 -12.59 14.31
C GLU A 281 10.76 -13.03 12.83
N ALA A 282 11.04 -12.09 11.93
CA ALA A 282 11.19 -12.36 10.51
C ALA A 282 12.31 -13.37 10.20
N PHE A 283 13.47 -13.21 10.85
CA PHE A 283 14.60 -14.10 10.69
C PHE A 283 14.29 -15.51 11.20
N ALA A 284 13.66 -15.63 12.38
CA ALA A 284 13.23 -16.93 12.92
C ALA A 284 12.23 -17.62 11.99
N TYR A 285 11.29 -16.86 11.41
CA TYR A 285 10.33 -17.38 10.44
C TYR A 285 11.02 -17.92 9.18
N ILE A 286 11.96 -17.16 8.59
CA ILE A 286 12.74 -17.61 7.43
C ILE A 286 13.53 -18.88 7.77
N GLN A 287 14.30 -18.87 8.87
CA GLN A 287 15.10 -20.02 9.29
C GLN A 287 14.29 -21.29 9.52
N GLY A 288 13.08 -21.17 10.06
CA GLY A 288 12.17 -22.28 10.29
C GLY A 288 11.65 -22.95 9.00
N ARG A 289 11.77 -22.27 7.85
CA ARG A 289 11.28 -22.75 6.54
C ARG A 289 12.39 -23.19 5.59
N LEU A 290 13.63 -22.74 5.80
CA LEU A 290 14.76 -23.16 4.98
C LEU A 290 15.03 -24.67 5.13
N ARG A 291 15.14 -25.37 3.99
CA ARG A 291 15.61 -26.76 3.95
C ARG A 291 17.08 -26.81 4.35
N GLN A 292 17.53 -27.94 4.90
CA GLN A 292 18.92 -28.08 5.33
C GLN A 292 19.92 -27.87 4.17
N GLU A 293 19.53 -28.22 2.95
CA GLU A 293 20.30 -28.06 1.71
C GLU A 293 20.40 -26.59 1.26
N THR A 294 19.37 -25.76 1.50
CA THR A 294 19.33 -24.35 1.06
C THR A 294 19.79 -23.36 2.12
N LYS A 295 19.94 -23.79 3.38
CA LYS A 295 20.38 -22.92 4.49
C LYS A 295 21.74 -22.28 4.23
N ASP A 296 22.74 -23.08 3.88
CA ASP A 296 24.10 -22.57 3.68
C ASP A 296 24.14 -21.56 2.54
N HIS A 297 23.43 -21.86 1.44
CA HIS A 297 23.29 -20.95 0.30
C HIS A 297 22.57 -19.64 0.68
N PHE A 298 21.48 -19.70 1.46
CA PHE A 298 20.79 -18.51 1.95
C PHE A 298 21.71 -17.59 2.77
N PHE A 299 22.46 -18.15 3.72
CA PHE A 299 23.38 -17.37 4.55
C PHE A 299 24.53 -16.77 3.75
N GLU A 300 25.11 -17.56 2.84
CA GLU A 300 26.17 -17.09 1.94
C GLU A 300 25.69 -15.93 1.07
N GLN A 301 24.56 -16.10 0.35
CA GLN A 301 24.02 -15.05 -0.53
C GLN A 301 23.59 -13.81 0.25
N SER A 302 23.02 -13.98 1.45
CA SER A 302 22.65 -12.86 2.33
C SER A 302 23.87 -12.09 2.82
N TYR A 303 24.96 -12.79 3.17
CA TYR A 303 26.23 -12.16 3.54
C TYR A 303 26.85 -11.41 2.37
N VAL A 304 26.92 -12.03 1.18
CA VAL A 304 27.42 -11.40 -0.04
C VAL A 304 26.64 -10.13 -0.38
N PHE A 305 25.31 -10.21 -0.32
CA PHE A 305 24.45 -9.05 -0.53
C PHE A 305 24.75 -7.92 0.46
N PHE A 306 24.71 -8.22 1.77
CA PHE A 306 24.89 -7.20 2.80
C PHE A 306 26.29 -6.58 2.77
N HIS A 307 27.33 -7.41 2.63
CA HIS A 307 28.71 -6.95 2.64
C HIS A 307 29.03 -6.07 1.43
N SER A 308 28.57 -6.44 0.23
CA SER A 308 28.77 -5.63 -0.98
C SER A 308 28.01 -4.29 -0.94
N GLN A 309 26.89 -4.21 -0.20
CA GLN A 309 26.23 -2.92 0.06
C GLN A 309 27.02 -2.05 1.04
N GLU A 310 27.61 -2.64 2.10
CA GLU A 310 28.47 -1.88 3.02
C GLU A 310 29.70 -1.29 2.30
N GLU A 311 30.37 -2.08 1.45
CA GLU A 311 31.50 -1.59 0.64
C GLU A 311 31.10 -0.43 -0.27
N ASP A 312 29.87 -0.43 -0.79
CA ASP A 312 29.37 0.63 -1.65
C ASP A 312 29.04 1.91 -0.85
N ARG A 313 28.44 1.76 0.33
CA ARG A 313 28.13 2.88 1.25
C ARG A 313 29.37 3.62 1.74
N GLU A 314 30.50 2.93 1.90
CA GLU A 314 31.75 3.55 2.37
C GLU A 314 32.46 4.38 1.29
N LYS A 315 31.98 4.35 0.04
CA LYS A 315 32.60 5.09 -1.06
C LYS A 315 32.28 6.58 -0.97
N ASP A 316 33.29 7.40 -1.21
CA ASP A 316 33.16 8.86 -1.27
C ASP A 316 33.50 9.33 -2.68
N LEU A 317 32.59 10.10 -3.30
CA LEU A 317 32.82 10.70 -4.61
C LEU A 317 34.08 11.58 -4.64
N LEU A 318 34.61 12.07 -3.52
CA LEU A 318 35.85 12.85 -3.44
C LEU A 318 37.12 11.99 -3.62
N HIS A 319 37.03 10.67 -3.44
CA HIS A 319 38.14 9.77 -3.63
C HIS A 319 38.43 9.55 -5.12
N ALA A 320 39.52 10.13 -5.64
CA ALA A 320 39.79 10.19 -7.08
C ALA A 320 40.40 8.91 -7.69
N ASN A 321 40.71 7.90 -6.89
CA ASN A 321 41.59 6.79 -7.27
C ASN A 321 40.92 5.41 -7.26
N TYR A 322 39.59 5.31 -7.21
CA TYR A 322 38.92 4.02 -7.38
C TYR A 322 39.29 3.40 -8.74
N THR A 323 39.52 2.09 -8.73
CA THR A 323 39.67 1.22 -9.88
C THR A 323 38.31 0.90 -10.49
N ASN A 324 38.27 0.39 -11.72
CA ASN A 324 37.00 -0.04 -12.31
C ASN A 324 36.41 -1.22 -11.52
N GLU A 325 37.25 -2.13 -11.04
CA GLU A 325 36.86 -3.28 -10.22
C GLU A 325 36.13 -2.84 -8.94
N GLU A 326 36.68 -1.86 -8.19
CA GLU A 326 36.04 -1.30 -6.98
C GLU A 326 34.69 -0.61 -7.28
N LEU A 327 34.49 -0.11 -8.50
CA LEU A 327 33.24 0.52 -8.92
C LEU A 327 32.19 -0.49 -9.38
N TYR A 328 32.58 -1.59 -10.02
CA TYR A 328 31.64 -2.51 -10.68
C TYR A 328 31.43 -3.84 -9.95
N ILE A 329 32.42 -4.40 -9.26
CA ILE A 329 32.30 -5.71 -8.59
C ILE A 329 31.23 -5.68 -7.48
N PRO A 330 31.24 -4.71 -6.53
CA PRO A 330 30.21 -4.66 -5.50
C PRO A 330 28.80 -4.47 -6.09
N VAL A 331 28.70 -3.71 -7.18
CA VAL A 331 27.45 -3.47 -7.93
C VAL A 331 26.92 -4.77 -8.57
N ILE A 332 27.79 -5.60 -9.14
CA ILE A 332 27.44 -6.94 -9.65
C ILE A 332 26.93 -7.83 -8.50
N LEU A 333 27.68 -7.88 -7.40
CA LEU A 333 27.37 -8.74 -6.25
C LEU A 333 26.04 -8.38 -5.60
N LYS A 334 25.81 -7.10 -5.26
CA LYS A 334 24.57 -6.66 -4.60
C LYS A 334 23.34 -6.89 -5.49
N SER A 335 23.48 -6.60 -6.79
CA SER A 335 22.36 -6.74 -7.72
C SER A 335 22.02 -8.21 -8.04
N ALA A 336 23.01 -9.10 -8.12
CA ALA A 336 22.78 -10.53 -8.31
C ALA A 336 22.20 -11.21 -7.05
N SER A 337 22.84 -10.99 -5.89
CA SER A 337 22.55 -11.73 -4.66
C SER A 337 21.13 -11.47 -4.15
N SER A 338 20.63 -10.22 -4.24
CA SER A 338 19.26 -9.88 -3.86
C SER A 338 18.18 -10.73 -4.56
N ARG A 339 18.46 -11.21 -5.77
CA ARG A 339 17.55 -12.06 -6.56
C ARG A 339 17.73 -13.54 -6.24
N LEU A 340 18.96 -13.98 -5.99
CA LEU A 340 19.28 -15.38 -5.64
C LEU A 340 18.72 -15.77 -4.26
N ILE A 341 18.65 -14.82 -3.31
CA ILE A 341 18.09 -15.06 -1.98
C ILE A 341 16.61 -15.48 -2.04
N VAL A 342 15.80 -14.87 -2.92
CA VAL A 342 14.35 -15.13 -3.01
C VAL A 342 14.06 -16.61 -3.30
N ARG A 343 14.83 -17.21 -4.20
CA ARG A 343 14.67 -18.62 -4.56
C ARG A 343 15.06 -19.56 -3.42
N SER A 344 16.13 -19.21 -2.70
CA SER A 344 16.58 -19.94 -1.51
C SER A 344 15.49 -20.01 -0.44
N VAL A 345 14.76 -18.90 -0.28
CA VAL A 345 13.67 -18.76 0.67
C VAL A 345 12.44 -19.60 0.28
N LEU A 346 12.13 -19.72 -1.02
CA LEU A 346 11.01 -20.51 -1.52
C LEU A 346 11.30 -22.00 -1.70
N SER A 347 12.58 -22.40 -1.65
CA SER A 347 13.02 -23.78 -1.88
C SER A 347 12.54 -24.37 -3.22
N ALA A 348 12.60 -23.56 -4.27
CA ALA A 348 12.29 -23.91 -5.65
C ALA A 348 13.01 -25.19 -6.13
N GLU A 349 12.41 -25.93 -7.07
CA GLU A 349 13.09 -27.03 -7.78
C GLU A 349 14.34 -26.55 -8.52
N GLU A 350 15.32 -27.40 -8.81
CA GLU A 350 16.54 -27.01 -9.54
C GLU A 350 16.23 -26.65 -11.01
N ASP A 351 16.73 -25.50 -11.46
CA ASP A 351 16.68 -25.04 -12.85
C ASP A 351 18.13 -24.86 -13.28
N ASP A 352 18.63 -25.81 -14.06
CA ASP A 352 19.98 -25.85 -14.61
C ASP A 352 20.24 -24.60 -15.47
N GLY A 353 20.68 -23.53 -14.81
CA GLY A 353 21.01 -22.25 -15.42
C GLY A 353 20.35 -21.03 -14.78
N PHE A 354 19.38 -21.16 -13.86
CA PHE A 354 18.79 -20.00 -13.20
C PHE A 354 19.83 -19.16 -12.47
N ASP A 355 20.69 -19.76 -11.63
CA ASP A 355 21.69 -19.01 -10.87
C ASP A 355 22.59 -18.19 -11.78
N THR A 356 22.99 -18.79 -12.91
CA THR A 356 23.81 -18.15 -13.94
C THR A 356 23.05 -17.01 -14.62
N ARG A 357 21.81 -17.25 -15.08
CA ARG A 357 20.99 -16.23 -15.75
C ARG A 357 20.70 -15.05 -14.82
N THR A 358 20.26 -15.33 -13.59
CA THR A 358 19.95 -14.34 -12.57
C THR A 358 21.18 -13.53 -12.15
N PHE A 359 22.33 -14.20 -11.97
CA PHE A 359 23.59 -13.52 -11.64
C PHE A 359 24.01 -12.53 -12.74
N PHE A 360 24.03 -12.96 -14.00
CA PHE A 360 24.42 -12.09 -15.11
C PHE A 360 23.41 -10.99 -15.43
N PHE A 361 22.11 -11.24 -15.20
CA PHE A 361 21.05 -10.25 -15.39
C PHE A 361 21.05 -9.15 -14.31
N GLY A 362 21.72 -9.37 -13.17
CA GLY A 362 21.73 -8.45 -12.03
C GLY A 362 22.17 -7.04 -12.40
N ILE A 363 23.38 -6.94 -12.97
CA ILE A 363 24.03 -5.67 -13.33
C ILE A 363 23.28 -4.90 -14.44
N TYR A 364 22.55 -5.59 -15.31
CA TYR A 364 21.77 -4.95 -16.38
C TYR A 364 20.75 -3.95 -15.82
N ASN A 365 19.98 -4.37 -14.82
CA ASN A 365 18.98 -3.48 -14.23
C ASN A 365 19.64 -2.38 -13.39
N GLN A 366 20.71 -2.71 -12.66
CA GLN A 366 21.41 -1.74 -11.83
C GLN A 366 21.98 -0.58 -12.68
N LEU A 367 22.64 -0.88 -13.80
CA LEU A 367 23.12 0.17 -14.71
C LEU A 367 21.99 0.97 -15.36
N ALA A 368 20.84 0.34 -15.63
CA ALA A 368 19.68 1.04 -16.17
C ALA A 368 19.07 2.02 -15.15
N ASP A 369 19.01 1.62 -13.88
CA ASP A 369 18.51 2.43 -12.77
C ASP A 369 19.51 3.55 -12.44
N ASP A 370 20.81 3.25 -12.28
CA ASP A 370 21.87 4.26 -12.08
C ASP A 370 21.92 5.28 -13.23
N PHE A 371 21.68 4.86 -14.48
CA PHE A 371 21.59 5.81 -15.60
C PHE A 371 20.37 6.72 -15.46
N ALA A 372 19.24 6.19 -15.02
CA ALA A 372 18.05 7.00 -14.81
C ALA A 372 18.32 8.01 -13.68
N ASP A 373 18.89 7.59 -12.57
CA ASP A 373 18.94 8.41 -11.35
C ASP A 373 20.28 9.16 -11.19
N MET A 374 21.17 9.08 -12.20
CA MET A 374 22.53 9.63 -12.19
C MET A 374 22.67 11.08 -11.70
N PHE A 375 21.67 11.94 -11.92
CA PHE A 375 21.75 13.34 -11.51
C PHE A 375 21.31 13.54 -10.07
N ASP A 376 20.29 12.79 -9.65
CA ASP A 376 19.80 12.79 -8.27
C ASP A 376 20.87 12.15 -7.37
N ASP A 377 21.49 11.05 -7.81
CA ASP A 377 22.61 10.39 -7.13
C ASP A 377 23.85 11.30 -7.03
N LEU A 378 24.15 12.05 -8.10
CA LEU A 378 25.27 12.99 -8.11
C LEU A 378 25.06 14.15 -7.12
N GLU A 379 23.81 14.63 -6.99
CA GLU A 379 23.44 15.65 -6.02
C GLU A 379 23.51 15.12 -4.58
N ALA A 380 23.08 13.86 -4.36
CA ALA A 380 23.18 13.17 -3.08
C ALA A 380 24.61 12.75 -2.68
N GLY A 381 25.57 12.85 -3.62
CA GLY A 381 26.96 12.47 -3.37
C GLY A 381 27.25 10.96 -3.49
N ALA A 382 26.29 10.18 -3.99
CA ALA A 382 26.40 8.73 -4.10
C ALA A 382 27.42 8.31 -5.18
N VAL A 383 28.24 7.30 -4.88
CA VAL A 383 29.22 6.74 -5.81
C VAL A 383 28.59 5.61 -6.61
N THR A 384 28.22 5.90 -7.86
CA THR A 384 27.77 4.92 -8.84
C THR A 384 28.73 4.94 -10.04
N PRO A 385 28.74 3.90 -10.88
CA PRO A 385 29.52 3.93 -12.12
C PRO A 385 29.29 5.19 -12.97
N TYR A 386 28.04 5.69 -13.00
CA TYR A 386 27.69 6.91 -13.73
C TYR A 386 28.17 8.18 -13.05
N THR A 387 27.93 8.37 -11.75
CA THR A 387 28.34 9.58 -11.03
C THR A 387 29.86 9.72 -10.98
N TYR A 388 30.57 8.61 -10.77
CA TYR A 388 32.03 8.59 -10.73
C TYR A 388 32.65 8.92 -12.11
N TYR A 389 32.13 8.29 -13.18
CA TYR A 389 32.56 8.61 -14.55
C TYR A 389 32.29 10.08 -14.90
N LEU A 390 31.12 10.61 -14.55
CA LEU A 390 30.80 12.03 -14.77
C LEU A 390 31.79 12.96 -14.06
N LYS A 391 32.24 12.61 -12.86
CA LYS A 391 33.19 13.43 -12.09
C LYS A 391 34.62 13.37 -12.64
N TYR A 392 35.11 12.18 -12.99
CA TYR A 392 36.55 11.95 -13.23
C TYR A 392 36.95 11.66 -14.68
N ARG A 393 36.03 11.47 -15.64
CA ARG A 393 36.35 11.12 -17.04
C ARG A 393 37.39 12.03 -17.74
N GLN A 394 37.51 13.29 -17.34
CA GLN A 394 38.46 14.23 -17.95
C GLN A 394 39.90 14.01 -17.46
N THR A 395 40.07 13.47 -16.26
CA THR A 395 41.38 13.25 -15.62
C THR A 395 41.76 11.77 -15.56
N ARG A 396 40.80 10.86 -15.73
CA ARG A 396 40.96 9.40 -15.67
C ARG A 396 40.49 8.74 -16.97
N PRO A 397 41.34 8.68 -18.01
CA PRO A 397 40.98 8.07 -19.31
C PRO A 397 40.88 6.55 -19.26
N ASP A 398 41.33 5.93 -18.17
CA ASP A 398 41.24 4.49 -17.88
C ASP A 398 39.84 4.05 -17.42
N LEU A 399 38.94 4.99 -17.10
CA LEU A 399 37.59 4.65 -16.65
C LEU A 399 36.76 4.06 -17.78
N ILE A 400 36.07 2.97 -17.47
CA ILE A 400 35.09 2.36 -18.35
C ILE A 400 33.86 3.27 -18.42
N ASN A 401 33.46 3.59 -19.66
CA ASN A 401 32.20 4.28 -19.92
C ASN A 401 31.03 3.35 -19.53
N PRO A 402 30.27 3.68 -18.46
CA PRO A 402 29.20 2.81 -17.95
C PRO A 402 28.08 2.60 -18.98
N PHE A 403 27.88 3.54 -19.90
CA PHE A 403 26.91 3.40 -20.99
C PHE A 403 27.35 2.37 -22.03
N GLU A 404 28.65 2.28 -22.35
CA GLU A 404 29.16 1.22 -23.23
C GLU A 404 29.10 -0.15 -22.53
N LEU A 405 29.41 -0.19 -21.23
CA LEU A 405 29.28 -1.42 -20.44
C LEU A 405 27.83 -1.91 -20.40
N TYR A 406 26.85 -1.01 -20.22
CA TYR A 406 25.42 -1.34 -20.26
C TYR A 406 25.02 -2.06 -21.56
N TRP A 407 25.45 -1.56 -22.72
CA TRP A 407 25.20 -2.24 -24.01
C TRP A 407 25.99 -3.54 -24.17
N THR A 408 27.19 -3.60 -23.61
CA THR A 408 27.98 -4.84 -23.57
C THR A 408 27.27 -5.92 -22.76
N VAL A 409 26.68 -5.56 -21.62
CA VAL A 409 25.85 -6.46 -20.80
C VAL A 409 24.63 -6.95 -21.58
N ILE A 410 23.91 -6.06 -22.29
CA ILE A 410 22.77 -6.46 -23.13
C ILE A 410 23.20 -7.48 -24.20
N SER A 411 24.30 -7.21 -24.90
CA SER A 411 24.83 -8.12 -25.92
C SER A 411 25.21 -9.47 -25.31
N ASN A 412 25.91 -9.47 -24.17
CA ASN A 412 26.27 -10.69 -23.45
C ASN A 412 25.04 -11.48 -23.02
N LEU A 413 24.00 -10.82 -22.49
CA LEU A 413 22.76 -11.48 -22.11
C LEU A 413 22.10 -12.14 -23.31
N ILE A 414 21.94 -11.41 -24.42
CA ILE A 414 21.28 -11.94 -25.62
C ILE A 414 22.06 -13.13 -26.17
N HIS A 415 23.36 -13.01 -26.43
CA HIS A 415 24.10 -14.02 -27.20
C HIS A 415 24.73 -15.13 -26.36
N ASN A 416 25.23 -14.81 -25.17
CA ASN A 416 25.98 -15.77 -24.35
C ASN A 416 25.12 -16.41 -23.26
N VAL A 417 24.14 -15.69 -22.72
CA VAL A 417 23.28 -16.18 -21.61
C VAL A 417 21.98 -16.79 -22.12
N TYR A 418 21.32 -16.15 -23.09
CA TYR A 418 20.07 -16.61 -23.70
C TYR A 418 20.24 -17.11 -25.14
N HIS A 419 21.47 -17.43 -25.54
CA HIS A 419 21.81 -18.14 -26.78
C HIS A 419 21.19 -17.57 -28.07
N SER A 420 21.12 -16.24 -28.17
CA SER A 420 20.52 -15.50 -29.28
C SER A 420 19.05 -15.80 -29.54
N ASP A 421 18.30 -16.16 -28.49
CA ASP A 421 16.84 -16.31 -28.58
C ASP A 421 16.19 -15.02 -29.08
N LYS A 422 15.30 -15.17 -30.07
CA LYS A 422 14.67 -14.03 -30.75
C LYS A 422 13.74 -13.26 -29.83
N LYS A 423 12.98 -13.95 -28.97
CA LYS A 423 12.04 -13.31 -28.05
C LYS A 423 12.79 -12.53 -26.98
N THR A 424 13.85 -13.10 -26.44
CA THR A 424 14.79 -12.45 -25.52
C THR A 424 15.38 -11.18 -26.13
N CYS A 425 15.92 -11.27 -27.36
CA CYS A 425 16.46 -10.12 -28.08
C CYS A 425 15.43 -9.01 -28.24
N GLU A 426 14.21 -9.36 -28.65
CA GLU A 426 13.10 -8.42 -28.77
C GLU A 426 12.76 -7.74 -27.44
N VAL A 427 12.59 -8.51 -26.36
CA VAL A 427 12.25 -7.98 -25.02
C VAL A 427 13.35 -7.04 -24.50
N MET A 428 14.62 -7.44 -24.62
CA MET A 428 15.77 -6.69 -24.11
C MET A 428 15.99 -5.37 -24.85
N LEU A 429 16.00 -5.41 -26.18
CA LEU A 429 16.17 -4.21 -26.99
C LEU A 429 15.01 -3.24 -26.80
N ASN A 430 13.78 -3.77 -26.73
CA ASN A 430 12.60 -2.97 -26.45
C ASN A 430 12.75 -2.27 -25.08
N ARG A 431 13.07 -3.01 -24.01
CA ARG A 431 13.25 -2.43 -22.67
C ARG A 431 14.33 -1.34 -22.64
N ALA A 432 15.48 -1.59 -23.27
CA ALA A 432 16.60 -0.66 -23.30
C ALA A 432 16.28 0.65 -24.03
N ILE A 433 15.71 0.58 -25.24
CA ILE A 433 15.34 1.76 -26.02
C ILE A 433 14.28 2.60 -25.29
N ASN A 434 13.38 1.96 -24.54
CA ASN A 434 12.31 2.65 -23.83
C ASN A 434 12.79 3.30 -22.54
N GLY A 435 13.80 2.71 -21.89
CA GLY A 435 14.57 3.37 -20.85
C GLY A 435 15.08 4.73 -21.33
N LEU A 436 15.75 4.76 -22.49
CA LEU A 436 16.28 5.99 -23.08
C LEU A 436 15.19 6.96 -23.54
N LYS A 437 14.09 6.47 -24.11
CA LYS A 437 12.96 7.31 -24.53
C LYS A 437 12.32 8.03 -23.35
N ARG A 438 12.12 7.33 -22.23
CA ARG A 438 11.59 7.94 -20.99
C ARG A 438 12.57 8.94 -20.38
N PHE A 439 13.86 8.59 -20.33
CA PHE A 439 14.88 9.50 -19.85
C PHE A 439 14.90 10.79 -20.71
N LYS A 440 14.79 10.65 -22.03
CA LYS A 440 14.66 11.76 -22.96
C LYS A 440 13.43 12.63 -22.69
N GLU A 441 12.28 12.01 -22.42
CA GLU A 441 11.04 12.72 -22.10
C GLU A 441 11.12 13.47 -20.77
N ARG A 442 11.75 12.88 -19.75
CA ARG A 442 11.97 13.50 -18.43
C ARG A 442 12.95 14.67 -18.49
N MET A 443 14.08 14.51 -19.20
CA MET A 443 15.16 15.51 -19.23
C MET A 443 15.01 16.57 -20.33
N GLY A 444 14.16 16.33 -21.32
CA GLY A 444 14.02 17.15 -22.52
C GLY A 444 15.12 16.91 -23.57
N ASP A 445 14.84 17.30 -24.82
CA ASP A 445 15.70 17.02 -25.99
C ASP A 445 17.14 17.52 -25.81
N LYS A 446 17.33 18.73 -25.29
CA LYS A 446 18.64 19.37 -25.17
C LYS A 446 19.54 18.59 -24.21
N LYS A 447 19.09 18.41 -22.96
CA LYS A 447 19.85 17.71 -21.91
C LYS A 447 20.10 16.26 -22.27
N TYR A 448 19.11 15.59 -22.88
CA TYR A 448 19.30 14.25 -23.39
C TYR A 448 20.42 14.16 -24.44
N ASN A 449 20.44 15.06 -25.43
CA ASN A 449 21.49 15.05 -26.44
C ASN A 449 22.87 15.34 -25.83
N GLU A 450 22.96 16.23 -24.84
CA GLU A 450 24.20 16.48 -24.08
C GLU A 450 24.68 15.20 -23.38
N VAL A 451 23.79 14.49 -22.68
CA VAL A 451 24.11 13.22 -22.01
C VAL A 451 24.58 12.15 -23.01
N MET A 452 23.88 12.02 -24.15
CA MET A 452 24.27 11.06 -25.19
C MET A 452 25.59 11.40 -25.87
N GLN A 453 25.98 12.68 -25.92
CA GLN A 453 27.31 13.08 -26.37
C GLN A 453 28.38 12.76 -25.33
N LEU A 454 28.09 12.97 -24.04
CA LEU A 454 29.01 12.65 -22.95
C LEU A 454 29.34 11.16 -22.87
N PHE A 455 28.36 10.31 -23.19
CA PHE A 455 28.48 8.86 -23.15
C PHE A 455 28.65 8.21 -24.54
N ALA A 456 29.05 8.99 -25.55
CA ALA A 456 29.22 8.50 -26.92
C ALA A 456 30.13 7.26 -26.96
N THR A 457 29.71 6.22 -27.68
CA THR A 457 30.37 4.90 -27.65
C THR A 457 31.62 4.83 -28.53
N GLY A 458 32.01 5.93 -29.17
CA GLY A 458 33.05 5.94 -30.21
C GLY A 458 32.66 5.20 -31.49
N ASN A 459 31.49 4.54 -31.56
CA ASN A 459 30.93 3.94 -32.76
C ASN A 459 29.76 4.79 -33.28
N SER A 460 30.07 5.75 -34.15
CA SER A 460 29.07 6.70 -34.67
C SER A 460 27.90 6.04 -35.42
N LYS A 461 28.07 4.83 -35.97
CA LYS A 461 27.00 4.09 -36.65
C LYS A 461 26.01 3.55 -35.63
N PHE A 462 26.52 2.95 -34.56
CA PHE A 462 25.71 2.44 -33.45
C PHE A 462 24.98 3.58 -32.72
N ASP A 463 25.70 4.65 -32.36
CA ASP A 463 25.11 5.82 -31.68
C ASP A 463 23.95 6.41 -32.49
N ARG A 464 24.15 6.63 -33.79
CA ARG A 464 23.10 7.14 -34.69
C ARG A 464 21.90 6.19 -34.78
N LEU A 465 22.14 4.88 -34.74
CA LEU A 465 21.07 3.88 -34.76
C LEU A 465 20.25 3.93 -33.48
N ILE A 466 20.88 3.97 -32.30
CA ILE A 466 20.19 4.14 -31.01
C ILE A 466 19.35 5.41 -31.02
N GLN A 467 19.93 6.55 -31.43
CA GLN A 467 19.20 7.82 -31.52
C GLN A 467 18.01 7.75 -32.49
N LYS A 468 18.15 7.01 -33.59
CA LYS A 468 17.05 6.78 -34.53
C LYS A 468 15.94 5.94 -33.90
N MET A 469 16.28 4.88 -33.16
CA MET A 469 15.30 4.04 -32.47
C MET A 469 14.56 4.81 -31.38
N VAL A 470 15.26 5.55 -30.52
CA VAL A 470 14.65 6.38 -29.46
C VAL A 470 13.65 7.41 -30.04
N ARG A 471 13.93 7.94 -31.24
CA ARG A 471 13.04 8.90 -31.93
C ARG A 471 11.83 8.25 -32.62
N LYS A 472 11.98 7.05 -33.17
CA LYS A 472 11.02 6.47 -34.13
C LYS A 472 10.30 5.21 -33.66
N ALA A 473 10.71 4.58 -32.56
CA ALA A 473 10.04 3.38 -32.06
C ALA A 473 8.62 3.73 -31.56
N ASP A 474 7.61 3.05 -32.12
CA ASP A 474 6.21 3.11 -31.72
C ASP A 474 5.90 2.03 -30.65
N ASP A 475 4.93 2.30 -29.77
CA ASP A 475 4.40 1.44 -28.69
C ASP A 475 5.36 0.70 -27.74
N VAL A 476 5.67 1.35 -26.63
CA VAL A 476 6.93 1.12 -25.93
C VAL A 476 6.86 1.23 -24.41
N ASP A 477 5.67 1.28 -23.82
CA ASP A 477 5.58 1.10 -22.37
C ASP A 477 5.56 -0.39 -22.01
N PHE A 478 5.90 -0.70 -20.77
CA PHE A 478 5.79 -2.04 -20.21
C PHE A 478 4.79 -2.02 -19.06
N PHE A 479 4.01 -3.09 -18.93
CA PHE A 479 2.97 -3.23 -17.93
C PHE A 479 3.52 -3.12 -16.52
N ASP A 480 4.68 -3.72 -16.22
CA ASP A 480 5.31 -3.65 -14.90
C ASP A 480 5.52 -2.19 -14.43
N LYS A 481 5.97 -1.33 -15.35
CA LYS A 481 6.25 0.07 -15.06
C LYS A 481 4.98 0.91 -15.03
N LEU A 482 4.02 0.68 -15.93
CA LEU A 482 2.73 1.38 -15.87
C LEU A 482 1.94 1.02 -14.62
N LEU A 483 1.93 -0.26 -14.24
CA LEU A 483 1.31 -0.76 -13.02
C LEU A 483 1.95 -0.11 -11.79
N ARG A 484 3.28 -0.10 -11.74
CA ARG A 484 4.03 0.55 -10.68
C ARG A 484 3.71 2.04 -10.61
N ASP A 485 3.83 2.78 -11.70
CA ASP A 485 3.63 4.23 -11.71
C ASP A 485 2.16 4.59 -11.38
N HIS A 486 1.20 3.74 -11.78
CA HIS A 486 -0.21 3.83 -11.37
C HIS A 486 -0.39 3.58 -9.87
N ILE A 487 0.18 2.51 -9.32
CA ILE A 487 0.17 2.22 -7.87
C ILE A 487 0.79 3.40 -7.10
N ILE A 488 1.93 3.94 -7.55
CA ILE A 488 2.60 5.09 -6.93
C ILE A 488 1.68 6.30 -6.90
N THR A 489 1.07 6.62 -8.04
CA THR A 489 0.19 7.77 -8.17
C THR A 489 -1.02 7.60 -7.26
N ASN A 490 -1.62 6.40 -7.23
CA ASN A 490 -2.76 6.11 -6.36
C ASN A 490 -2.39 6.18 -4.88
N LEU A 491 -1.26 5.61 -4.45
CA LEU A 491 -0.83 5.70 -3.05
C LEU A 491 -0.60 7.16 -2.62
N LYS A 492 0.01 7.97 -3.49
CA LYS A 492 0.20 9.41 -3.24
C LYS A 492 -1.10 10.19 -3.26
N GLU A 493 -2.05 9.83 -4.13
CA GLU A 493 -3.39 10.43 -4.17
C GLU A 493 -4.19 10.03 -2.92
N GLU A 494 -4.23 8.75 -2.57
CA GLU A 494 -4.87 8.22 -1.36
C GLU A 494 -4.29 8.83 -0.08
N GLY A 495 -2.97 8.98 0.00
CA GLY A 495 -2.31 9.66 1.12
C GLY A 495 -2.75 11.10 1.29
N ARG A 496 -2.81 11.86 0.18
CA ARG A 496 -3.28 13.26 0.17
C ARG A 496 -4.77 13.38 0.48
N GLU A 497 -5.59 12.50 -0.09
CA GLU A 497 -7.03 12.46 0.19
C GLU A 497 -7.32 12.09 1.64
N ARG A 498 -6.54 11.16 2.23
CA ARG A 498 -6.63 10.80 3.65
C ARG A 498 -6.25 11.97 4.56
N GLU A 499 -5.18 12.70 4.22
CA GLU A 499 -4.78 13.89 4.96
C GLU A 499 -5.87 14.97 4.91
N THR A 500 -6.40 15.23 3.71
CA THR A 500 -7.53 16.13 3.51
C THR A 500 -8.75 15.69 4.32
N PHE A 501 -9.09 14.40 4.31
CA PHE A 501 -10.18 13.83 5.11
C PHE A 501 -9.99 14.13 6.60
N LEU A 502 -8.80 13.88 7.16
CA LEU A 502 -8.52 14.12 8.58
C LEU A 502 -8.59 15.62 8.94
N GLU A 503 -8.08 16.48 8.08
CA GLU A 503 -8.16 17.93 8.24
C GLU A 503 -9.62 18.43 8.20
N THR A 504 -10.42 17.93 7.26
CA THR A 504 -11.86 18.21 7.18
C THR A 504 -12.57 17.77 8.45
N VAL A 505 -12.35 16.53 8.91
CA VAL A 505 -12.93 16.01 10.17
C VAL A 505 -12.59 16.92 11.34
N LYS A 506 -11.33 17.34 11.47
CA LYS A 506 -10.88 18.24 12.56
C LYS A 506 -11.56 19.61 12.49
N THR A 507 -11.61 20.21 11.30
CA THR A 507 -12.17 21.55 11.08
C THR A 507 -13.68 21.56 11.32
N VAL A 508 -14.39 20.61 10.74
CA VAL A 508 -15.86 20.48 10.86
C VAL A 508 -16.23 20.18 12.30
N ARG A 509 -15.48 19.31 13.00
CA ARG A 509 -15.69 19.05 14.43
C ARG A 509 -15.60 20.33 15.28
N SER A 510 -14.62 21.19 15.01
CA SER A 510 -14.48 22.48 15.72
C SER A 510 -15.72 23.34 15.52
N ARG A 511 -16.14 23.53 14.26
CA ARG A 511 -17.33 24.32 13.92
C ARG A 511 -18.59 23.77 14.57
N ILE A 512 -18.77 22.44 14.55
CA ILE A 512 -19.90 21.78 15.21
C ILE A 512 -19.88 22.09 16.70
N ASN A 513 -18.75 21.95 17.39
CA ASN A 513 -18.67 22.24 18.82
C ASN A 513 -19.08 23.69 19.15
N ASP A 514 -18.75 24.66 18.28
CA ASP A 514 -19.09 26.07 18.49
C ASP A 514 -20.61 26.36 18.36
N MET A 515 -21.35 25.52 17.62
CA MET A 515 -22.79 25.71 17.36
C MET A 515 -23.73 24.86 18.22
N LEU A 516 -23.23 23.90 19.01
CA LEU A 516 -24.06 22.98 19.80
C LEU A 516 -24.70 23.59 21.05
N CYS A 517 -24.21 24.73 21.53
CA CYS A 517 -24.72 25.34 22.76
C CYS A 517 -26.18 25.77 22.59
N ILE A 518 -27.05 25.28 23.47
CA ILE A 518 -28.46 25.67 23.54
C ILE A 518 -28.54 26.95 24.38
N ARG A 519 -29.07 28.02 23.79
CA ARG A 519 -29.28 29.31 24.48
C ARG A 519 -30.76 29.44 24.88
N GLY A 520 -30.99 29.83 26.12
CA GLY A 520 -32.34 30.19 26.60
C GLY A 520 -32.81 31.53 26.01
N ASN A 521 -34.09 31.84 26.17
CA ASN A 521 -34.60 33.18 25.91
C ASN A 521 -34.10 34.11 27.03
N ASP A 522 -33.42 35.21 26.65
CA ASP A 522 -32.90 36.22 27.59
C ASP A 522 -34.00 36.86 28.47
N ASP A 523 -35.28 36.66 28.14
CA ASP A 523 -36.45 37.28 28.80
C ASP A 523 -37.14 36.41 29.88
N ALA A 524 -36.60 35.25 30.27
CA ALA A 524 -37.21 34.44 31.32
C ALA A 524 -36.22 33.61 32.17
N SER A 525 -35.93 34.07 33.40
CA SER A 525 -36.19 33.30 34.65
C SER A 525 -35.48 33.88 35.88
N LEU A 526 -36.19 33.96 37.00
CA LEU A 526 -35.69 34.21 38.37
C LEU A 526 -35.05 32.94 39.02
N TRP A 527 -34.94 31.84 38.27
CA TRP A 527 -34.55 30.49 38.71
C TRP A 527 -33.59 29.85 37.68
N GLU A 528 -32.57 29.14 38.15
CA GLU A 528 -31.68 28.32 37.29
C GLU A 528 -32.49 27.23 36.57
N ASP A 529 -32.21 26.97 35.29
CA ASP A 529 -32.81 25.89 34.49
C ASP A 529 -31.89 24.65 34.50
N PRO A 530 -32.08 23.71 35.43
CA PRO A 530 -31.19 22.56 35.57
C PRO A 530 -31.24 21.61 34.35
N ILE A 531 -32.30 21.65 33.54
CA ILE A 531 -32.46 20.76 32.39
C ILE A 531 -31.59 21.26 31.23
N MET A 532 -31.64 22.55 30.93
CA MET A 532 -30.82 23.18 29.90
C MET A 532 -29.32 23.13 30.28
N ASP A 533 -29.00 23.36 31.55
CA ASP A 533 -27.63 23.26 32.04
C ASP A 533 -27.09 21.83 31.91
N ALA A 534 -27.87 20.82 32.30
CA ALA A 534 -27.51 19.41 32.11
C ALA A 534 -27.38 19.00 30.63
N ALA A 535 -28.21 19.56 29.75
CA ALA A 535 -28.11 19.35 28.30
C ALA A 535 -26.79 19.91 27.75
N ASN A 536 -26.49 21.18 28.06
CA ASN A 536 -25.26 21.84 27.65
C ASN A 536 -24.02 21.18 28.25
N TYR A 537 -24.09 20.73 29.51
CA TYR A 537 -23.03 19.94 30.15
C TYR A 537 -22.67 18.69 29.34
N SER A 538 -23.67 17.95 28.90
CA SER A 538 -23.49 16.71 28.12
C SER A 538 -22.97 16.99 26.70
N LEU A 539 -23.46 18.07 26.09
CA LEU A 539 -23.03 18.52 24.76
C LEU A 539 -21.58 19.03 24.76
N GLN A 540 -21.14 19.72 25.82
CA GLN A 540 -19.76 20.21 25.96
C GLN A 540 -18.71 19.11 26.16
N GLY A 541 -19.10 17.89 26.54
CA GLY A 541 -18.16 16.78 26.70
C GLY A 541 -17.41 16.44 25.41
N GLU A 542 -16.19 15.91 25.51
CA GLU A 542 -15.35 15.56 24.35
C GLU A 542 -15.97 14.43 23.53
N GLY A 543 -16.72 14.79 22.47
CA GLY A 543 -17.32 13.86 21.52
C GLY A 543 -16.53 13.76 20.21
N LYS A 544 -16.51 12.58 19.59
CA LYS A 544 -15.95 12.40 18.22
C LYS A 544 -16.74 13.14 17.14
N ARG A 545 -18.03 13.44 17.40
CA ARG A 545 -18.98 14.12 16.48
C ARG A 545 -19.11 13.46 15.11
N LEU A 546 -18.93 12.15 15.03
CA LEU A 546 -18.88 11.42 13.76
C LEU A 546 -20.16 11.62 12.93
N ARG A 547 -21.34 11.50 13.56
CA ARG A 547 -22.65 11.63 12.91
C ARG A 547 -22.84 13.00 12.23
N PRO A 548 -22.75 14.14 12.95
CA PRO A 548 -22.90 15.45 12.30
C PRO A 548 -21.76 15.76 11.32
N ILE A 549 -20.53 15.28 11.54
CA ILE A 549 -19.44 15.43 10.55
C ILE A 549 -19.80 14.74 9.23
N VAL A 550 -20.26 13.48 9.28
CA VAL A 550 -20.69 12.73 8.10
C VAL A 550 -21.83 13.46 7.39
N THR A 551 -22.80 13.98 8.13
CA THR A 551 -23.92 14.74 7.55
C THR A 551 -23.49 16.03 6.88
N TRP A 552 -22.61 16.81 7.51
CA TRP A 552 -22.07 18.03 6.91
C TRP A 552 -21.32 17.71 5.62
N ILE A 553 -20.53 16.63 5.60
CA ILE A 553 -19.73 16.29 4.42
C ILE A 553 -20.61 15.79 3.27
N MET A 554 -21.57 14.91 3.56
CA MET A 554 -22.54 14.49 2.54
C MET A 554 -23.35 15.68 2.01
N GLY A 555 -23.86 16.54 2.90
CA GLY A 555 -24.64 17.71 2.50
C GLY A 555 -23.84 18.74 1.72
N VAL A 556 -22.75 19.23 2.30
CA VAL A 556 -21.99 20.38 1.77
C VAL A 556 -21.03 19.94 0.68
N HIS A 557 -20.17 18.93 0.92
CA HIS A 557 -19.16 18.54 -0.06
C HIS A 557 -19.72 17.70 -1.20
N GLU A 558 -20.52 16.68 -0.90
CA GLU A 558 -21.00 15.74 -1.94
C GLU A 558 -22.24 16.28 -2.66
N TYR A 559 -23.15 16.94 -1.94
CA TYR A 559 -24.41 17.43 -2.50
C TYR A 559 -24.45 18.93 -2.78
N GLY A 560 -23.43 19.69 -2.36
CA GLY A 560 -23.35 21.12 -2.63
C GLY A 560 -24.42 21.94 -1.91
N LEU A 561 -24.95 21.44 -0.79
CA LEU A 561 -25.87 22.19 0.06
C LEU A 561 -25.13 23.36 0.73
N ASP A 562 -25.85 24.45 0.97
CA ASP A 562 -25.29 25.59 1.69
C ASP A 562 -24.90 25.21 3.12
N GLU A 563 -23.69 25.62 3.53
CA GLU A 563 -23.15 25.27 4.85
C GLU A 563 -23.99 25.86 5.99
N SER A 564 -24.55 27.06 5.83
CA SER A 564 -25.40 27.66 6.86
C SER A 564 -26.78 27.00 6.92
N ALA A 565 -27.31 26.59 5.79
CA ALA A 565 -28.62 25.93 5.70
C ALA A 565 -28.66 24.58 6.42
N ILE A 566 -27.55 23.82 6.44
CA ILE A 566 -27.52 22.49 7.05
C ILE A 566 -27.31 22.50 8.57
N VAL A 567 -26.90 23.63 9.16
CA VAL A 567 -26.57 23.74 10.60
C VAL A 567 -27.66 23.15 11.51
N PRO A 568 -28.96 23.45 11.33
CA PRO A 568 -30.00 22.88 12.19
C PRO A 568 -30.04 21.34 12.14
N LEU A 569 -29.79 20.75 10.98
CA LEU A 569 -29.72 19.29 10.85
C LEU A 569 -28.53 18.71 11.63
N LEU A 570 -27.38 19.37 11.64
CA LEU A 570 -26.21 18.91 12.40
C LEU A 570 -26.48 18.92 13.91
N LYS A 571 -27.08 20.01 14.41
CA LYS A 571 -27.49 20.16 15.81
C LYS A 571 -28.49 19.07 16.18
N SER A 572 -29.51 18.87 15.33
CA SER A 572 -30.53 17.84 15.53
C SER A 572 -29.93 16.45 15.74
N LEU A 573 -29.00 16.02 14.87
CA LEU A 573 -28.37 14.71 14.98
C LEU A 573 -27.54 14.55 16.26
N GLU A 574 -26.77 15.57 16.65
CA GLU A 574 -25.96 15.49 17.88
C GLU A 574 -26.82 15.59 19.15
N TYR A 575 -27.93 16.33 19.12
CA TYR A 575 -28.91 16.39 20.21
C TYR A 575 -29.59 15.03 20.40
N MET A 576 -30.05 14.38 19.32
CA MET A 576 -30.60 13.03 19.38
C MET A 576 -29.59 12.01 19.89
N HIS A 577 -28.34 12.08 19.40
CA HIS A 577 -27.29 11.18 19.85
C HIS A 577 -26.95 11.41 21.34
N THR A 578 -26.88 12.66 21.78
CA THR A 578 -26.60 12.98 23.18
C THR A 578 -27.76 12.55 24.08
N ALA A 579 -29.01 12.74 23.64
CA ALA A 579 -30.19 12.23 24.33
C ALA A 579 -30.14 10.70 24.49
N SER A 580 -29.80 9.97 23.43
CA SER A 580 -29.71 8.50 23.49
C SER A 580 -28.67 8.04 24.51
N LEU A 581 -27.52 8.71 24.59
CA LEU A 581 -26.48 8.41 25.57
C LEU A 581 -26.94 8.69 27.01
N ILE A 582 -27.66 9.79 27.25
CA ILE A 582 -28.17 10.12 28.59
C ILE A 582 -29.14 9.04 29.08
N PHE A 583 -30.03 8.55 28.21
CA PHE A 583 -30.93 7.45 28.55
C PHE A 583 -30.20 6.12 28.77
N ASP A 584 -29.23 5.80 27.91
CA ASP A 584 -28.38 4.60 28.00
C ASP A 584 -27.60 4.56 29.31
N ASP A 585 -27.12 5.72 29.77
CA ASP A 585 -26.32 5.86 30.99
C ASP A 585 -27.12 5.64 32.29
N LEU A 586 -28.46 5.67 32.27
CA LEU A 586 -29.30 5.61 33.48
C LEU A 586 -29.13 4.30 34.27
N PRO A 587 -29.41 4.32 35.60
CA PRO A 587 -29.34 3.12 36.44
C PRO A 587 -30.22 1.95 35.99
N SER A 588 -31.32 2.23 35.27
CA SER A 588 -32.22 1.22 34.71
C SER A 588 -31.72 0.57 33.42
N GLN A 589 -30.60 1.03 32.86
CA GLN A 589 -30.02 0.56 31.60
C GLN A 589 -28.57 0.08 31.79
N ASP A 590 -27.56 0.90 31.44
CA ASP A 590 -26.15 0.54 31.58
C ASP A 590 -25.51 1.07 32.86
N ASN A 591 -26.20 1.92 33.62
CA ASN A 591 -25.76 2.44 34.92
C ASN A 591 -24.32 2.98 34.90
N SER A 592 -23.98 3.73 33.85
CA SER A 592 -22.61 4.19 33.63
C SER A 592 -22.32 5.46 34.43
N SER A 593 -21.19 5.48 35.13
CA SER A 593 -20.79 6.62 35.96
C SER A 593 -20.03 7.72 35.21
N ILE A 594 -19.40 7.39 34.07
CA ILE A 594 -18.56 8.29 33.28
C ILE A 594 -18.90 8.16 31.79
N ARG A 595 -19.01 9.30 31.09
CA ARG A 595 -19.22 9.40 29.65
C ARG A 595 -18.41 10.59 29.09
N ARG A 596 -17.67 10.37 27.99
CA ARG A 596 -16.84 11.41 27.34
C ARG A 596 -15.88 12.13 28.33
N GLY A 597 -15.26 11.35 29.23
CA GLY A 597 -14.33 11.86 30.25
C GLY A 597 -14.97 12.64 31.40
N ARG A 598 -16.31 12.70 31.49
CA ARG A 598 -17.05 13.45 32.51
C ARG A 598 -18.04 12.54 33.24
N PRO A 599 -18.39 12.81 34.52
CA PRO A 599 -19.46 12.08 35.18
C PRO A 599 -20.80 12.20 34.43
N THR A 600 -21.61 11.15 34.43
CA THR A 600 -22.90 11.16 33.72
C THR A 600 -23.92 12.06 34.42
N VAL A 601 -24.95 12.49 33.68
CA VAL A 601 -25.93 13.47 34.15
C VAL A 601 -26.62 13.03 35.44
N HIS A 602 -27.00 11.76 35.54
CA HIS A 602 -27.70 11.24 36.72
C HIS A 602 -26.80 11.18 37.98
N HIS A 603 -25.47 11.18 37.80
CA HIS A 603 -24.50 11.28 38.88
C HIS A 603 -24.22 12.72 39.31
N ILE A 604 -24.18 13.68 38.37
CA ILE A 604 -23.98 15.10 38.69
C ILE A 604 -25.24 15.72 39.31
N TYR A 605 -26.41 15.36 38.77
CA TYR A 605 -27.70 15.87 39.20
C TYR A 605 -28.48 14.76 39.90
N ASN A 606 -29.42 14.14 39.19
CA ASN A 606 -30.19 12.98 39.63
C ASN A 606 -30.88 12.32 38.42
N THR A 607 -31.51 11.18 38.63
CA THR A 607 -32.24 10.43 37.59
C THR A 607 -33.35 11.26 36.93
N ALA A 608 -34.12 12.03 37.69
CA ALA A 608 -35.24 12.81 37.14
C ALA A 608 -34.76 13.92 36.19
N VAL A 609 -33.68 14.63 36.55
CA VAL A 609 -33.05 15.62 35.67
C VAL A 609 -32.52 14.94 34.42
N ALA A 610 -31.84 13.79 34.54
CA ALA A 610 -31.31 13.07 33.37
C ALA A 610 -32.42 12.63 32.40
N GLU A 611 -33.53 12.06 32.90
CA GLU A 611 -34.68 11.66 32.08
C GLU A 611 -35.30 12.86 31.35
N LEU A 612 -35.51 13.96 32.06
CA LEU A 612 -36.08 15.19 31.48
C LEU A 612 -35.12 15.85 30.47
N THR A 613 -33.81 15.82 30.73
CA THR A 613 -32.79 16.33 29.80
C THR A 613 -32.74 15.51 28.51
N GLY A 614 -32.86 14.18 28.59
CA GLY A 614 -32.96 13.32 27.41
C GLY A 614 -34.21 13.63 26.56
N LEU A 615 -35.36 13.82 27.22
CA LEU A 615 -36.60 14.21 26.54
C LEU A 615 -36.47 15.62 25.92
N PHE A 616 -35.92 16.57 26.66
CA PHE A 616 -35.68 17.94 26.21
C PHE A 616 -34.81 17.98 24.95
N LEU A 617 -33.67 17.28 24.95
CA LEU A 617 -32.79 17.21 23.77
C LEU A 617 -33.48 16.56 22.57
N THR A 618 -34.34 15.56 22.79
CA THR A 618 -35.13 14.95 21.72
C THR A 618 -36.10 15.97 21.10
N GLN A 619 -36.75 16.80 21.92
CA GLN A 619 -37.64 17.86 21.42
C GLN A 619 -36.85 18.98 20.73
N GLN A 620 -35.71 19.40 21.29
CA GLN A 620 -34.82 20.36 20.65
C GLN A 620 -34.35 19.87 19.28
N ALA A 621 -34.05 18.57 19.14
CA ALA A 621 -33.67 18.01 17.86
C ALA A 621 -34.77 18.13 16.80
N VAL A 622 -36.03 17.88 17.16
CA VAL A 622 -37.18 18.05 16.26
C VAL A 622 -37.41 19.52 15.94
N GLN A 623 -37.24 20.41 16.91
CA GLN A 623 -37.31 21.86 16.71
C GLN A 623 -36.26 22.34 15.68
N GLU A 624 -35.01 21.87 15.78
CA GLU A 624 -33.97 22.18 14.81
C GLU A 624 -34.30 21.66 13.40
N GLN A 625 -34.90 20.46 13.28
CA GLN A 625 -35.37 19.96 11.98
C GLN A 625 -36.48 20.84 11.40
N ALA A 626 -37.41 21.30 12.23
CA ALA A 626 -38.49 22.19 11.81
C ALA A 626 -38.00 23.60 11.42
N SER A 627 -36.80 24.00 11.87
CA SER A 627 -36.16 25.28 11.49
C SER A 627 -35.32 25.22 10.20
N LEU A 628 -35.39 24.12 9.43
CA LEU A 628 -34.74 24.00 8.11
C LEU A 628 -35.51 24.81 7.03
N ASP A 629 -35.66 26.10 7.25
CA ASP A 629 -36.51 27.02 6.47
C ASP A 629 -36.00 27.34 5.05
N GLN A 630 -34.73 27.06 4.78
CA GLN A 630 -34.11 27.24 3.46
C GLN A 630 -34.41 26.09 2.46
N PHE A 631 -35.13 25.05 2.88
CA PHE A 631 -35.47 23.88 2.06
C PHE A 631 -36.98 23.82 1.76
N ASP A 632 -37.37 23.04 0.74
CA ASP A 632 -38.79 22.81 0.45
C ASP A 632 -39.49 22.18 1.69
N PRO A 633 -40.57 22.78 2.20
CA PRO A 633 -41.29 22.26 3.36
C PRO A 633 -41.74 20.79 3.25
N LYS A 634 -42.04 20.29 2.04
CA LYS A 634 -42.38 18.88 1.81
C LYS A 634 -41.17 17.96 2.01
N VAL A 635 -39.99 18.43 1.62
CA VAL A 635 -38.73 17.71 1.83
C VAL A 635 -38.36 17.70 3.32
N VAL A 636 -38.51 18.83 4.00
CA VAL A 636 -38.32 18.92 5.46
C VAL A 636 -39.29 17.99 6.20
N LEU A 637 -40.58 17.98 5.81
CA LEU A 637 -41.56 17.07 6.39
C LEU A 637 -41.17 15.60 6.16
N ARG A 638 -40.71 15.23 4.95
CA ARG A 638 -40.21 13.89 4.64
C ARG A 638 -39.00 13.53 5.53
N LEU A 639 -38.08 14.46 5.75
CA LEU A 639 -36.93 14.28 6.64
C LEU A 639 -37.35 14.06 8.10
N ILE A 640 -38.30 14.86 8.61
CA ILE A 640 -38.82 14.71 9.97
C ILE A 640 -39.51 13.35 10.15
N GLN A 641 -40.35 12.95 9.18
CA GLN A 641 -40.99 11.63 9.17
C GLN A 641 -39.95 10.50 9.18
N TYR A 642 -38.92 10.63 8.35
CA TYR A 642 -37.81 9.68 8.31
C TYR A 642 -37.07 9.61 9.65
N SER A 643 -36.70 10.76 10.22
CA SER A 643 -36.01 10.87 11.52
C SER A 643 -36.82 10.23 12.65
N ALA A 644 -38.12 10.52 12.73
CA ALA A 644 -39.02 9.97 13.73
C ALA A 644 -39.14 8.44 13.60
N GLY A 645 -39.25 7.93 12.37
CA GLY A 645 -39.22 6.49 12.09
C GLY A 645 -37.93 5.83 12.56
N LYS A 646 -36.77 6.42 12.23
CA LYS A 646 -35.46 5.90 12.64
C LYS A 646 -35.23 5.97 14.15
N THR A 647 -35.78 6.99 14.82
CA THR A 647 -35.80 7.06 16.30
C THR A 647 -36.59 5.90 16.89
N THR A 648 -37.75 5.59 16.31
CA THR A 648 -38.58 4.46 16.73
C THR A 648 -37.82 3.13 16.57
N ASP A 649 -37.13 2.95 15.45
CA ASP A 649 -36.32 1.77 15.19
C ASP A 649 -35.10 1.66 16.13
N MET A 650 -34.47 2.79 16.48
CA MET A 650 -33.39 2.82 17.47
C MET A 650 -33.88 2.39 18.86
N CYS A 651 -35.08 2.82 19.28
CA CYS A 651 -35.69 2.37 20.53
C CYS A 651 -35.94 0.84 20.52
N LYS A 652 -36.33 0.26 19.37
CA LYS A 652 -36.42 -1.21 19.24
C LYS A 652 -35.06 -1.86 19.41
N GLY A 653 -34.02 -1.30 18.81
CA GLY A 653 -32.62 -1.77 18.97
C GLY A 653 -32.18 -1.78 20.43
N GLN A 654 -32.43 -0.70 21.16
CA GLN A 654 -32.13 -0.63 22.59
C GLN A 654 -32.93 -1.66 23.40
N ALA A 655 -34.21 -1.85 23.08
CA ALA A 655 -35.02 -2.87 23.74
C ALA A 655 -34.53 -4.30 23.43
N MET A 656 -34.05 -4.57 22.21
CA MET A 656 -33.44 -5.86 21.85
C MET A 656 -32.17 -6.12 22.67
N ASP A 657 -31.31 -5.10 22.81
CA ASP A 657 -30.07 -5.15 23.59
C ASP A 657 -30.32 -5.39 25.08
N LEU A 658 -31.24 -4.65 25.69
CA LEU A 658 -31.62 -4.89 27.09
C LEU A 658 -32.21 -6.28 27.32
N ASN A 659 -32.97 -6.82 26.34
CA ASN A 659 -33.56 -8.16 26.43
C ASN A 659 -32.57 -9.29 26.12
N SER A 660 -31.43 -8.99 25.50
CA SER A 660 -30.40 -9.96 25.15
C SER A 660 -29.36 -10.15 26.26
N LYS A 661 -29.26 -9.21 27.22
CA LYS A 661 -28.35 -9.32 28.38
C LYS A 661 -28.48 -10.69 29.06
N GLY A 662 -27.36 -11.41 29.17
CA GLY A 662 -27.31 -12.76 29.75
C GLY A 662 -27.80 -13.90 28.85
N LYS A 663 -28.07 -13.67 27.57
CA LYS A 663 -28.51 -14.70 26.60
C LYS A 663 -27.48 -14.84 25.45
N PRO A 664 -27.23 -16.07 24.97
CA PRO A 664 -26.45 -16.27 23.76
C PRO A 664 -27.26 -15.80 22.54
N LEU A 665 -26.67 -14.93 21.73
CA LEU A 665 -27.25 -14.51 20.45
C LEU A 665 -26.65 -15.32 19.29
N THR A 666 -27.45 -15.52 18.24
CA THR A 666 -26.92 -15.93 16.93
C THR A 666 -26.30 -14.74 16.20
N LEU A 667 -25.40 -15.00 15.24
CA LEU A 667 -24.79 -13.94 14.42
C LEU A 667 -25.84 -13.06 13.71
N GLU A 668 -26.92 -13.66 13.22
CA GLU A 668 -28.01 -12.94 12.55
C GLU A 668 -28.76 -11.99 13.50
N GLN A 669 -29.03 -12.46 14.72
CA GLN A 669 -29.64 -11.63 15.77
C GLN A 669 -28.70 -10.50 16.18
N LEU A 670 -27.40 -10.78 16.33
CA LEU A 670 -26.41 -9.76 16.69
C LEU A 670 -26.29 -8.70 15.58
N ASN A 671 -26.16 -9.09 14.31
CA ASN A 671 -26.13 -8.18 13.16
C ASN A 671 -27.37 -7.27 13.13
N THR A 672 -28.55 -7.86 13.39
CA THR A 672 -29.82 -7.13 13.43
C THR A 672 -29.84 -6.13 14.58
N MET A 673 -29.48 -6.56 15.79
CA MET A 673 -29.39 -5.71 16.97
C MET A 673 -28.40 -4.55 16.77
N CYS A 674 -27.21 -4.83 16.24
CA CYS A 674 -26.19 -3.83 15.94
C CYS A 674 -26.65 -2.83 14.88
N TYR A 675 -27.33 -3.29 13.83
CA TYR A 675 -27.92 -2.40 12.84
C TYR A 675 -28.96 -1.47 13.48
N TYR A 676 -29.90 -1.99 14.28
CA TYR A 676 -30.92 -1.17 14.92
C TYR A 676 -30.36 -0.21 15.98
N LYS A 677 -29.38 -0.63 16.80
CA LYS A 677 -28.79 0.18 17.88
C LYS A 677 -27.81 1.23 17.35
N THR A 678 -26.93 0.84 16.43
CA THR A 678 -25.79 1.67 15.99
C THR A 678 -25.89 2.07 14.51
N GLY A 679 -26.19 1.11 13.63
CA GLY A 679 -26.21 1.31 12.17
C GLY A 679 -27.24 2.32 11.69
N ILE A 680 -28.45 2.32 12.27
CA ILE A 680 -29.55 3.22 11.88
C ILE A 680 -29.21 4.69 12.10
N ALA A 681 -28.48 5.02 13.16
CA ALA A 681 -28.08 6.40 13.40
C ALA A 681 -27.04 6.87 12.36
N PHE A 682 -26.16 5.97 11.92
CA PHE A 682 -25.21 6.24 10.85
C PHE A 682 -25.90 6.34 9.49
N GLU A 683 -26.89 5.48 9.22
CA GLU A 683 -27.78 5.57 8.06
C GLU A 683 -28.50 6.92 8.03
N ALA A 684 -29.04 7.38 9.16
CA ALA A 684 -29.67 8.69 9.25
C ALA A 684 -28.70 9.83 8.91
N SER A 685 -27.44 9.75 9.36
CA SER A 685 -26.41 10.74 9.03
C SER A 685 -26.10 10.84 7.53
N LEU A 686 -26.30 9.76 6.78
CA LEU A 686 -26.12 9.73 5.32
C LEU A 686 -27.39 10.10 4.56
N LEU A 687 -28.55 9.60 4.99
CA LEU A 687 -29.81 9.75 4.27
C LEU A 687 -30.49 11.09 4.49
N MET A 688 -30.42 11.67 5.70
CA MET A 688 -31.04 12.97 5.96
C MET A 688 -30.51 14.10 5.05
N PRO A 689 -29.18 14.28 4.86
CA PRO A 689 -28.70 15.27 3.89
C PRO A 689 -29.04 14.89 2.44
N ALA A 690 -29.12 13.60 2.10
CA ALA A 690 -29.53 13.15 0.76
C ALA A 690 -31.01 13.46 0.47
N ILE A 691 -31.87 13.34 1.48
CA ILE A 691 -33.28 13.74 1.41
C ILE A 691 -33.38 15.26 1.18
N LEU A 692 -32.65 16.07 1.96
CA LEU A 692 -32.60 17.53 1.77
C LEU A 692 -32.12 17.92 0.36
N ALA A 693 -31.12 17.22 -0.16
CA ALA A 693 -30.59 17.42 -1.51
C ALA A 693 -31.49 16.88 -2.63
N GLY A 694 -32.63 16.27 -2.31
CA GLY A 694 -33.58 15.74 -3.30
C GLY A 694 -33.02 14.59 -4.13
N LYS A 695 -32.15 13.75 -3.56
CA LYS A 695 -31.58 12.59 -4.27
C LYS A 695 -32.63 11.53 -4.57
N GLN A 696 -32.37 10.75 -5.63
CA GLN A 696 -33.28 9.70 -6.12
C GLN A 696 -33.29 8.51 -5.16
N GLU A 697 -34.40 7.76 -5.15
CA GLU A 697 -34.57 6.62 -4.24
C GLU A 697 -33.49 5.54 -4.42
N SER A 698 -33.00 5.31 -5.65
CA SER A 698 -31.91 4.38 -5.91
C SER A 698 -30.61 4.74 -5.20
N GLU A 699 -30.31 6.03 -5.04
CA GLU A 699 -29.15 6.50 -4.28
C GLU A 699 -29.38 6.32 -2.77
N LEU A 700 -30.60 6.59 -2.29
CA LEU A 700 -30.95 6.34 -0.90
C LEU A 700 -30.83 4.85 -0.55
N GLU A 701 -31.25 3.93 -1.42
CA GLU A 701 -31.08 2.48 -1.22
C GLU A 701 -29.61 2.05 -1.21
N ALA A 702 -28.76 2.62 -2.08
CA ALA A 702 -27.32 2.37 -2.06
C ALA A 702 -26.69 2.86 -0.74
N LEU A 703 -27.08 4.04 -0.27
CA LEU A 703 -26.61 4.56 1.03
C LEU A 703 -27.09 3.72 2.21
N LYS A 704 -28.31 3.16 2.18
CA LYS A 704 -28.81 2.24 3.21
C LYS A 704 -27.95 0.98 3.27
N ARG A 705 -27.68 0.36 2.11
CA ARG A 705 -26.79 -0.80 2.02
C ARG A 705 -25.40 -0.49 2.54
N PHE A 706 -24.82 0.65 2.11
CA PHE A 706 -23.51 1.08 2.61
C PHE A 706 -23.52 1.26 4.13
N ALA A 707 -24.52 1.97 4.67
CA ALA A 707 -24.66 2.22 6.09
C ALA A 707 -24.80 0.93 6.91
N TYR A 708 -25.53 -0.05 6.40
CA TYR A 708 -25.67 -1.37 7.03
C TYR A 708 -24.31 -2.05 7.18
N HIS A 709 -23.53 -2.15 6.11
CA HIS A 709 -22.23 -2.81 6.16
C HIS A 709 -21.19 -2.00 6.93
N ALA A 710 -21.13 -0.68 6.74
CA ALA A 710 -20.23 0.20 7.47
C ALA A 710 -20.53 0.21 8.98
N GLY A 711 -21.81 0.21 9.37
CA GLY A 711 -22.25 0.15 10.76
C GLY A 711 -21.88 -1.16 11.46
N ASN A 712 -22.07 -2.31 10.78
CA ASN A 712 -21.63 -3.60 11.31
C ASN A 712 -20.10 -3.68 11.42
N ALA A 713 -19.35 -3.23 10.39
CA ALA A 713 -17.89 -3.16 10.45
C ALA A 713 -17.40 -2.28 11.62
N PHE A 714 -18.07 -1.14 11.87
CA PHE A 714 -17.77 -0.27 13.01
C PHE A 714 -17.93 -0.98 14.34
N GLN A 715 -19.05 -1.68 14.53
CA GLN A 715 -19.33 -2.39 15.78
C GLN A 715 -18.40 -3.57 15.99
N ILE A 716 -18.15 -4.39 14.96
CA ILE A 716 -17.18 -5.49 15.05
C ILE A 716 -15.79 -4.95 15.44
N LYS A 717 -15.41 -3.78 14.90
CA LYS A 717 -14.15 -3.14 15.28
C LYS A 717 -14.14 -2.66 16.73
N ASP A 718 -15.25 -2.12 17.26
CA ASP A 718 -15.35 -1.78 18.69
C ASP A 718 -15.21 -3.03 19.56
N ASP A 719 -15.90 -4.12 19.22
CA ASP A 719 -15.83 -5.38 19.98
C ASP A 719 -14.41 -5.99 19.94
N LEU A 720 -13.71 -5.89 18.80
CA LEU A 720 -12.31 -6.29 18.68
C LEU A 720 -11.40 -5.41 19.55
N LEU A 721 -11.64 -4.11 19.59
CA LEU A 721 -10.86 -3.19 20.44
C LEU A 721 -11.14 -3.43 21.93
N ASP A 722 -12.35 -3.79 22.34
CA ASP A 722 -12.66 -4.10 23.74
C ASP A 722 -11.89 -5.34 24.23
N VAL A 723 -11.53 -6.27 23.34
CA VAL A 723 -10.76 -7.47 23.69
C VAL A 723 -9.25 -7.30 23.52
N GLU A 724 -8.82 -6.53 22.51
CA GLU A 724 -7.40 -6.45 22.09
C GLU A 724 -6.71 -5.12 22.43
N GLY A 725 -7.47 -4.09 22.80
CA GLY A 725 -6.96 -2.74 22.98
C GLY A 725 -6.19 -2.54 24.29
N ASP A 726 -5.43 -1.45 24.32
CA ASP A 726 -4.75 -1.00 25.54
C ASP A 726 -5.72 -0.20 26.43
N LEU A 727 -5.72 -0.50 27.73
CA LEU A 727 -6.55 0.17 28.75
C LEU A 727 -6.38 1.69 28.73
N GLU A 728 -5.17 2.17 28.47
CA GLU A 728 -4.88 3.61 28.44
C GLU A 728 -5.38 4.31 27.16
N ALA A 729 -5.47 3.59 26.03
CA ALA A 729 -5.81 4.16 24.72
C ALA A 729 -7.33 4.28 24.48
N LEU A 730 -8.14 3.42 25.10
CA LEU A 730 -9.59 3.33 24.87
C LEU A 730 -10.43 4.30 25.73
N GLY A 731 -9.86 4.82 26.82
CA GLY A 731 -10.55 5.74 27.73
C GLY A 731 -11.81 5.17 28.40
N LYS A 732 -11.97 3.84 28.43
CA LYS A 732 -13.05 3.09 29.07
C LYS A 732 -12.49 1.80 29.71
N PRO A 733 -13.14 1.22 30.74
CA PRO A 733 -12.74 -0.07 31.28
C PRO A 733 -12.89 -1.17 30.21
N ILE A 734 -11.83 -1.96 29.99
CA ILE A 734 -11.84 -3.16 29.15
C ILE A 734 -12.73 -4.23 29.78
N GLY A 735 -13.48 -4.97 28.95
CA GLY A 735 -14.23 -6.14 29.40
C GLY A 735 -15.59 -5.81 30.01
N LYS A 736 -16.13 -4.61 29.77
CA LYS A 736 -17.50 -4.25 30.18
C LYS A 736 -18.53 -5.24 29.63
N ASP A 737 -18.33 -5.77 28.44
CA ASP A 737 -19.23 -6.76 27.86
C ASP A 737 -19.18 -8.10 28.61
N VAL A 738 -18.00 -8.49 29.10
CA VAL A 738 -17.82 -9.66 29.96
C VAL A 738 -18.46 -9.44 31.32
N GLU A 739 -18.28 -8.25 31.91
CA GLU A 739 -18.93 -7.86 33.17
C GLU A 739 -20.47 -7.83 33.06
N ASN A 740 -21.00 -7.44 31.90
CA ASN A 740 -22.44 -7.34 31.64
C ASN A 740 -23.07 -8.64 31.09
N ASN A 741 -22.31 -9.71 30.86
CA ASN A 741 -22.75 -10.93 30.16
C ASN A 741 -23.43 -10.63 28.80
N ASN A 742 -22.87 -9.69 28.03
CA ASN A 742 -23.37 -9.34 26.71
C ASN A 742 -22.77 -10.25 25.63
N SER A 743 -23.60 -10.75 24.72
CA SER A 743 -23.10 -11.40 23.49
C SER A 743 -22.58 -10.34 22.53
N ASN A 744 -21.31 -10.44 22.12
CA ASN A 744 -20.67 -9.57 21.14
C ASN A 744 -20.02 -10.38 20.00
N PHE A 745 -19.54 -9.72 18.95
CA PHE A 745 -19.03 -10.42 17.75
C PHE A 745 -17.84 -11.32 18.05
N VAL A 746 -16.97 -10.90 18.97
CA VAL A 746 -15.80 -11.69 19.39
C VAL A 746 -16.21 -12.91 20.20
N SER A 747 -17.22 -12.79 21.06
CA SER A 747 -17.73 -13.92 21.85
C SER A 747 -18.39 -15.01 20.99
N ILE A 748 -19.03 -14.64 19.88
CA ILE A 748 -19.71 -15.57 18.98
C ILE A 748 -18.75 -16.19 17.97
N LEU A 749 -17.86 -15.37 17.38
CA LEU A 749 -17.01 -15.78 16.25
C LEU A 749 -15.55 -16.07 16.61
N GLY A 750 -15.13 -15.72 17.83
CA GLY A 750 -13.73 -15.54 18.17
C GLY A 750 -13.13 -14.30 17.49
N ALA A 751 -11.96 -13.85 17.98
CA ALA A 751 -11.29 -12.67 17.44
C ALA A 751 -10.95 -12.80 15.94
N GLU A 752 -10.51 -13.99 15.51
CA GLU A 752 -10.22 -14.24 14.11
C GLU A 752 -11.47 -14.19 13.22
N GLY A 753 -12.55 -14.86 13.63
CA GLY A 753 -13.82 -14.84 12.90
C GLY A 753 -14.43 -13.44 12.84
N ALA A 754 -14.34 -12.68 13.93
CA ALA A 754 -14.76 -11.28 13.96
C ALA A 754 -13.95 -10.42 12.97
N ARG A 755 -12.62 -10.55 12.91
CA ARG A 755 -11.81 -9.83 11.90
C ARG A 755 -12.21 -10.17 10.48
N LYS A 756 -12.49 -11.45 10.17
CA LYS A 756 -12.98 -11.86 8.84
C LYS A 756 -14.33 -11.23 8.53
N ALA A 757 -15.29 -11.28 9.46
CA ALA A 757 -16.59 -10.65 9.30
C ALA A 757 -16.48 -9.13 9.07
N MET A 758 -15.61 -8.43 9.81
CA MET A 758 -15.35 -7.01 9.61
C MET A 758 -14.86 -6.70 8.18
N TRP A 759 -13.90 -7.49 7.67
CA TRP A 759 -13.36 -7.31 6.33
C TRP A 759 -14.34 -7.68 5.21
N ASP A 760 -15.26 -8.61 5.47
CA ASP A 760 -16.36 -8.94 4.56
C ASP A 760 -17.38 -7.79 4.46
N HIS A 761 -17.79 -7.23 5.61
CA HIS A 761 -18.60 -6.02 5.65
C HIS A 761 -17.89 -4.83 4.98
N TYR A 762 -16.59 -4.63 5.24
CA TYR A 762 -15.78 -3.61 4.57
C TYR A 762 -15.80 -3.77 3.04
N SER A 763 -15.53 -4.98 2.54
CA SER A 763 -15.49 -5.26 1.10
C SER A 763 -16.85 -5.03 0.44
N THR A 764 -17.93 -5.46 1.10
CA THR A 764 -19.30 -5.28 0.58
C THR A 764 -19.75 -3.82 0.62
N ALA A 765 -19.34 -3.05 1.62
CA ALA A 765 -19.56 -1.61 1.66
C ALA A 765 -18.82 -0.90 0.52
N MET A 766 -17.55 -1.25 0.27
CA MET A 766 -16.78 -0.73 -0.86
C MET A 766 -17.41 -1.08 -2.21
N GLU A 767 -17.91 -2.32 -2.38
CA GLU A 767 -18.65 -2.74 -3.58
C GLU A 767 -19.92 -1.92 -3.79
N THR A 768 -20.63 -1.59 -2.71
CA THR A 768 -21.83 -0.73 -2.79
C THR A 768 -21.49 0.69 -3.23
N LEU A 769 -20.36 1.25 -2.77
CA LEU A 769 -19.91 2.57 -3.24
C LEU A 769 -19.64 2.60 -4.75
N ARG A 770 -19.14 1.50 -5.33
CA ARG A 770 -18.89 1.38 -6.79
C ARG A 770 -20.16 1.48 -7.63
N GLU A 771 -21.30 1.09 -7.08
CA GLU A 771 -22.59 1.19 -7.79
C GLU A 771 -23.12 2.63 -7.82
N MET A 772 -22.56 3.52 -7.00
CA MET A 772 -22.97 4.92 -6.95
C MET A 772 -22.38 5.71 -8.12
N LYS A 773 -23.17 6.63 -8.69
CA LYS A 773 -22.77 7.42 -9.88
C LYS A 773 -21.86 8.60 -9.58
N TYR A 774 -21.77 9.01 -8.32
CA TYR A 774 -21.06 10.21 -7.87
C TYR A 774 -19.74 9.81 -7.18
N LYS A 775 -18.87 10.79 -6.95
CA LYS A 775 -17.60 10.53 -6.23
C LYS A 775 -17.92 10.05 -4.82
N THR A 776 -17.30 8.94 -4.42
CA THR A 776 -17.49 8.35 -3.08
C THR A 776 -16.24 8.42 -2.22
N THR A 777 -15.26 9.25 -2.62
CA THR A 777 -13.94 9.39 -2.00
C THR A 777 -14.04 9.56 -0.48
N TYR A 778 -14.94 10.41 0.01
CA TYR A 778 -15.10 10.61 1.44
C TYR A 778 -15.61 9.37 2.17
N LEU A 779 -16.64 8.69 1.64
CA LEU A 779 -17.21 7.48 2.23
C LEU A 779 -16.21 6.33 2.25
N LYS A 780 -15.37 6.22 1.21
CA LYS A 780 -14.23 5.32 1.18
C LYS A 780 -13.28 5.60 2.35
N HIS A 781 -12.81 6.84 2.51
CA HIS A 781 -11.86 7.20 3.58
C HIS A 781 -12.47 7.07 4.98
N LEU A 782 -13.76 7.37 5.13
CA LEU A 782 -14.51 7.13 6.36
C LEU A 782 -14.51 5.65 6.73
N LEU A 783 -14.81 4.76 5.78
CA LEU A 783 -14.81 3.33 6.01
C LEU A 783 -13.40 2.82 6.35
N HIS A 784 -12.36 3.30 5.65
CA HIS A 784 -10.96 3.01 6.00
C HIS A 784 -10.61 3.47 7.42
N TYR A 785 -11.05 4.67 7.82
CA TYR A 785 -10.85 5.17 9.17
C TYR A 785 -11.54 4.28 10.20
N ILE A 786 -12.79 3.87 9.95
CA ILE A 786 -13.58 3.01 10.83
C ILE A 786 -12.86 1.69 11.14
N VAL A 787 -12.37 0.97 10.12
CA VAL A 787 -11.76 -0.35 10.32
C VAL A 787 -10.32 -0.29 10.85
N ASN A 788 -9.62 0.82 10.62
CA ASN A 788 -8.22 0.98 11.03
C ASN A 788 -8.02 1.78 12.33
N ARG A 789 -9.09 2.29 12.95
CA ARG A 789 -9.00 3.07 14.20
C ARG A 789 -8.38 2.28 15.34
N GLU A 790 -7.75 3.00 16.24
CA GLU A 790 -7.11 2.47 17.45
C GLU A 790 -7.91 2.81 18.72
N ASN A 791 -8.92 3.69 18.61
CA ASN A 791 -9.79 4.11 19.71
C ASN A 791 -11.20 4.52 19.27
#